data_AF-A0A4R1R0P8-F1
#
_entry.id   AF-A0A4R1R0P8-F1
#
_cell.length_a   1.000
_cell.length_b   1.000
_cell.length_c   1.000
_cell.angle_alpha   90.00
_cell.angle_beta   90.00
_cell.angle_gamma   90.00
#
_symmetry.space_group_name_H-M   'P 1'
#
loop_
_entity.id
_entity.type
_entity.pdbx_description
1 polymer ?
#
loop_
_entity_poly.entity_id
_entity_poly.type
_entity_poly.pdbx_seq_one_letter_code
_entity_poly.pdbx_strand_id
1 'polypeptide(L)'
;MFRVAIIINENEVAHSAFADSLAVLEKPVTLGDNKKEYYSFVVFDKYNIKRLFKVEDELFLLTFDSLFIATNATNSLDLYNILLRNKSITETFINSGKGVFVSSQKKLSIKSGNIFKSIGFLPDKYDIYIYDRTEKSSAEGVATIACEDPILSYPTKITNQLIEYHCIHNSFMVHKYRSHIVPVDGSQYITLLADEILQNEIPPELIDAPEKHRKLLLRSGNLSERVVVTTMALDWASHDELIENILVYITEGITQFAFVRKSNGKTNNIMSSYILRAKTVKIPFRVYEDINDKMLLELPHNIFVFSPDYEVQEVSNFWHKSVESENALTVYHLVETMQGLVCHHYSNATSINTMVDEVANWLARKFFPELWGRSIWTFNYTLLMMNELNIDYIQYLPYIYEELSKHFTKNNVLINSYDCVVNATCMMLEILYFIFLPNKESEQEIYKQYPIQHVYDAVKDWIYNLLFGADISNQDKVYILRTLYVIGCVDNDANKSEINKMALLVISAYRSANYNYCSNVLLCQIIWLTTQLKKSNYLPENSSQEIIKEIIDVLLLKQNTDGSWRNTSETGEVVLWLFQIITLDDKALGHQIEIVNESILNAIEFIFIKYNKIEYNWENDINATVKSIYALGLYDKINNFSANDFFNYVNIKSNQILNQINIINNTDALQCSLEEIQKREQIIRENLQEKNKLINILNSTMARKKVYKLLFFSSFVTLLILGFMMILVGIGLTDHPEVIKELFSNWRSEFIFGFIGVVLGLIFMGIYGYVKDKIFRNEKNDVKEA
;
A
#
# COMPACT_ATOMS: atom_id res chain seq x y z
N MET A 1 -8.51 23.25 -12.48
CA MET A 1 -9.13 23.70 -11.22
C MET A 1 -9.97 22.57 -10.67
N PHE A 2 -9.92 22.35 -9.36
CA PHE A 2 -10.81 21.44 -8.68
C PHE A 2 -12.20 22.07 -8.55
N ARG A 3 -13.24 21.31 -8.88
CA ARG A 3 -14.64 21.78 -8.85
C ARG A 3 -15.30 21.30 -7.56
N VAL A 4 -15.82 22.23 -6.78
CA VAL A 4 -16.46 21.97 -5.48
C VAL A 4 -17.93 22.32 -5.59
N ALA A 5 -18.81 21.34 -5.37
CA ALA A 5 -20.23 21.58 -5.25
C ALA A 5 -20.56 21.96 -3.80
N ILE A 6 -21.23 23.09 -3.58
CA ILE A 6 -21.62 23.54 -2.23
C ILE A 6 -23.14 23.54 -2.16
N ILE A 7 -23.73 22.76 -1.26
CA ILE A 7 -25.16 22.80 -0.98
C ILE A 7 -25.40 23.74 0.20
N ILE A 8 -26.16 24.80 -0.01
CA ILE A 8 -26.53 25.79 0.99
C ILE A 8 -28.04 25.82 1.21
N ASN A 9 -28.47 26.38 2.34
CA ASN A 9 -29.86 26.78 2.55
C ASN A 9 -29.99 28.28 2.24
N GLU A 10 -30.66 28.61 1.14
CA GLU A 10 -30.77 29.98 0.66
C GLU A 10 -31.45 30.93 1.65
N ASN A 11 -32.38 30.42 2.48
CA ASN A 11 -33.06 31.27 3.46
C ASN A 11 -32.09 31.69 4.58
N GLU A 12 -31.18 30.80 5.00
CA GLU A 12 -30.20 31.14 6.04
C GLU A 12 -29.20 32.17 5.50
N VAL A 13 -28.70 31.97 4.27
CA VAL A 13 -27.77 32.90 3.59
C VAL A 13 -28.40 34.28 3.38
N ALA A 14 -29.68 34.35 3.03
CA ALA A 14 -30.38 35.63 2.85
C ALA A 14 -30.53 36.44 4.15
N HIS A 15 -30.48 35.79 5.32
CA HIS A 15 -30.71 36.44 6.61
C HIS A 15 -29.44 36.64 7.44
N SER A 16 -28.37 35.89 7.17
CA SER A 16 -27.17 35.87 8.00
C SER A 16 -25.90 35.76 7.17
N ALA A 17 -25.03 36.77 7.25
CA ALA A 17 -23.75 36.77 6.53
C ALA A 17 -22.82 35.60 6.93
N PHE A 18 -22.87 35.15 8.20
CA PHE A 18 -22.11 33.99 8.66
C PHE A 18 -22.63 32.66 8.09
N ALA A 19 -23.84 32.62 7.52
CA ALA A 19 -24.39 31.43 6.88
C ALA A 19 -23.91 31.27 5.43
N ASP A 20 -23.21 32.26 4.87
CA ASP A 20 -22.62 32.21 3.54
C ASP A 20 -21.35 31.34 3.54
N SER A 21 -21.55 30.02 3.45
CA SER A 21 -20.43 29.06 3.40
C SER A 21 -19.56 29.24 2.14
N LEU A 22 -20.06 29.86 1.07
CA LEU A 22 -19.22 30.21 -0.09
C LEU A 22 -18.21 31.28 0.32
N ALA A 23 -18.64 32.33 1.00
CA ALA A 23 -17.73 33.38 1.48
C ALA A 23 -16.66 32.83 2.44
N VAL A 24 -17.04 31.88 3.31
CA VAL A 24 -16.09 31.19 4.20
C VAL A 24 -15.07 30.36 3.41
N LEU A 25 -15.54 29.57 2.43
CA LEU A 25 -14.66 28.75 1.60
C LEU A 25 -13.75 29.58 0.69
N GLU A 26 -14.19 30.74 0.23
CA GLU A 26 -13.38 31.67 -0.57
C GLU A 26 -12.36 32.46 0.26
N LYS A 27 -12.52 32.53 1.58
CA LYS A 27 -11.64 33.30 2.45
C LYS A 27 -10.21 32.74 2.37
N PRO A 28 -9.21 33.60 2.10
CA PRO A 28 -7.82 33.19 2.10
C PRO A 28 -7.36 32.95 3.54
N VAL A 29 -6.85 31.75 3.81
CA VAL A 29 -6.24 31.39 5.10
C VAL A 29 -4.77 31.07 4.87
N THR A 30 -4.40 29.80 4.71
CA THR A 30 -3.02 29.35 4.43
C THR A 30 -2.72 29.33 2.95
N LEU A 31 -3.72 29.08 2.10
CA LEU A 31 -3.56 29.05 0.64
C LEU A 31 -3.47 30.44 -0.01
N GLY A 32 -3.67 31.51 0.77
CA GLY A 32 -3.61 32.91 0.31
C GLY A 32 -4.57 33.21 -0.84
N ASP A 33 -4.28 34.28 -1.60
CA ASP A 33 -5.10 34.75 -2.73
C ASP A 33 -5.20 33.71 -3.88
N ASN A 34 -4.27 32.76 -3.92
CA ASN A 34 -4.21 31.73 -4.96
C ASN A 34 -5.35 30.70 -4.86
N LYS A 35 -6.12 30.66 -3.76
CA LYS A 35 -7.23 29.71 -3.57
C LYS A 35 -8.25 29.75 -4.73
N LYS A 36 -8.51 30.94 -5.28
CA LYS A 36 -9.41 31.15 -6.44
C LYS A 36 -8.82 30.67 -7.77
N GLU A 37 -7.52 30.40 -7.84
CA GLU A 37 -6.87 29.81 -9.02
C GLU A 37 -6.90 28.28 -9.01
N TYR A 38 -7.09 27.67 -7.84
CA TYR A 38 -7.12 26.21 -7.68
C TYR A 38 -8.53 25.65 -7.61
N TYR A 39 -9.47 26.39 -7.01
CA TYR A 39 -10.82 25.93 -6.72
C TYR A 39 -11.89 26.71 -7.48
N SER A 40 -12.85 25.97 -8.07
CA SER A 40 -14.06 26.51 -8.67
C SER A 40 -15.25 26.05 -7.83
N PHE A 41 -15.84 26.98 -7.10
CA PHE A 41 -17.02 26.72 -6.27
C PHE A 41 -18.30 26.89 -7.08
N VAL A 42 -19.23 25.95 -6.95
CA VAL A 42 -20.56 26.03 -7.57
C VAL A 42 -21.61 25.79 -6.50
N VAL A 43 -22.48 26.78 -6.31
CA VAL A 43 -23.49 26.77 -5.25
C VAL A 43 -24.78 26.13 -5.75
N PHE A 44 -25.33 25.25 -4.91
CA PHE A 44 -26.60 24.61 -5.09
C PHE A 44 -27.54 24.90 -3.92
N ASP A 45 -28.78 25.26 -4.22
CA ASP A 45 -29.84 25.57 -3.28
C ASP A 45 -31.13 24.82 -3.67
N LYS A 46 -32.25 25.07 -2.98
CA LYS A 46 -33.51 24.38 -3.29
C LYS A 46 -34.00 24.57 -4.73
N TYR A 47 -33.60 25.64 -5.42
CA TYR A 47 -34.06 25.97 -6.77
C TYR A 47 -33.29 25.22 -7.84
N ASN A 48 -31.99 24.96 -7.64
CA ASN A 48 -31.12 24.38 -8.66
C ASN A 48 -30.54 22.99 -8.31
N ILE A 49 -30.71 22.48 -7.09
CA ILE A 49 -30.11 21.21 -6.61
C ILE A 49 -30.41 20.00 -7.51
N LYS A 50 -31.54 19.99 -8.21
CA LYS A 50 -31.88 18.90 -9.15
C LYS A 50 -30.84 18.75 -10.25
N ARG A 51 -30.24 19.88 -10.69
CA ARG A 51 -29.16 19.90 -11.67
C ARG A 51 -27.90 19.22 -11.16
N LEU A 52 -27.65 19.19 -9.84
CA LEU A 52 -26.50 18.49 -9.28
C LEU A 52 -26.54 17.00 -9.62
N PHE A 53 -27.73 16.39 -9.62
CA PHE A 53 -27.88 14.95 -9.83
C PHE A 53 -28.25 14.57 -11.26
N LYS A 54 -28.80 15.50 -12.06
CA LYS A 54 -29.18 15.22 -13.45
C LYS A 54 -29.17 16.47 -14.34
N VAL A 55 -28.42 16.42 -15.45
CA VAL A 55 -28.48 17.37 -16.57
C VAL A 55 -28.40 16.57 -17.87
N GLU A 56 -29.38 16.70 -18.78
CA GLU A 56 -29.34 16.10 -20.13
C GLU A 56 -28.95 14.60 -20.13
N ASP A 57 -29.47 13.83 -19.17
CA ASP A 57 -29.20 12.41 -18.92
C ASP A 57 -27.78 12.03 -18.42
N GLU A 58 -26.94 13.02 -18.10
CA GLU A 58 -25.65 12.83 -17.43
C GLU A 58 -25.71 13.10 -15.90
N LEU A 59 -24.88 12.34 -15.16
CA LEU A 59 -24.70 12.48 -13.71
C LEU A 59 -23.78 13.67 -13.39
N PHE A 60 -24.35 14.87 -13.31
CA PHE A 60 -23.58 16.12 -13.16
C PHE A 60 -22.68 16.17 -11.92
N LEU A 61 -23.06 15.52 -10.82
CA LEU A 61 -22.26 15.41 -9.59
C LEU A 61 -20.89 14.78 -9.89
N LEU A 62 -20.81 13.81 -10.81
CA LEU A 62 -19.56 13.17 -11.21
C LEU A 62 -18.63 14.12 -11.98
N THR A 63 -19.04 15.33 -12.32
CA THR A 63 -18.16 16.36 -12.91
C THR A 63 -17.45 17.22 -11.87
N PHE A 64 -17.80 17.06 -10.58
CA PHE A 64 -17.16 17.71 -9.44
C PHE A 64 -16.10 16.81 -8.81
N ASP A 65 -15.20 17.40 -8.03
CA ASP A 65 -14.14 16.71 -7.29
C ASP A 65 -14.49 16.55 -5.80
N SER A 66 -15.35 17.42 -5.26
CA SER A 66 -15.92 17.29 -3.91
C SER A 66 -17.33 17.88 -3.75
N LEU A 67 -18.02 17.43 -2.71
CA LEU A 67 -19.35 17.89 -2.29
C LEU A 67 -19.31 18.41 -0.85
N PHE A 68 -19.68 19.67 -0.67
CA PHE A 68 -19.74 20.34 0.63
C PHE A 68 -21.20 20.60 1.00
N ILE A 69 -21.69 20.01 2.08
CA ILE A 69 -23.04 20.22 2.60
C ILE A 69 -22.95 21.16 3.80
N ALA A 70 -23.34 22.42 3.59
CA ALA A 70 -23.22 23.49 4.56
C ALA A 70 -24.07 23.26 5.81
N THR A 71 -23.74 23.98 6.89
CA THR A 71 -24.52 23.92 8.13
C THR A 71 -25.98 24.22 7.84
N ASN A 72 -26.87 23.35 8.33
CA ASN A 72 -28.31 23.49 8.19
C ASN A 72 -28.84 23.51 6.74
N ALA A 73 -28.06 23.08 5.75
CA ALA A 73 -28.52 22.92 4.36
C ALA A 73 -29.79 22.05 4.28
N THR A 74 -29.81 20.93 5.00
CA THR A 74 -30.94 19.97 4.99
C THR A 74 -32.14 20.41 5.84
N ASN A 75 -32.09 21.61 6.45
CA ASN A 75 -33.28 22.20 7.06
C ASN A 75 -34.36 22.53 6.01
N SER A 76 -33.97 22.67 4.74
CA SER A 76 -34.88 22.69 3.61
C SER A 76 -35.30 21.27 3.26
N LEU A 77 -36.60 20.99 3.40
CA LEU A 77 -37.17 19.67 3.12
C LEU A 77 -36.95 19.25 1.65
N ASP A 78 -36.93 20.20 0.73
CA ASP A 78 -36.66 19.95 -0.69
C ASP A 78 -35.22 19.45 -0.92
N LEU A 79 -34.24 20.12 -0.30
CA LEU A 79 -32.83 19.71 -0.35
C LEU A 79 -32.65 18.32 0.26
N TYR A 80 -33.22 18.09 1.45
CA TYR A 80 -33.16 16.79 2.12
C TYR A 80 -33.75 15.66 1.27
N ASN A 81 -34.95 15.86 0.72
CA ASN A 81 -35.62 14.84 -0.10
C ASN A 81 -34.84 14.52 -1.39
N ILE A 82 -34.20 15.52 -1.99
CA ILE A 82 -33.41 15.32 -3.20
C ILE A 82 -32.13 14.55 -2.89
N LEU A 83 -31.44 14.88 -1.79
CA LEU A 83 -30.27 14.11 -1.34
C LEU A 83 -30.64 12.66 -1.04
N LEU A 84 -31.72 12.44 -0.29
CA LEU A 84 -32.19 11.11 0.10
C LEU A 84 -32.54 10.22 -1.10
N ARG A 85 -33.17 10.79 -2.15
CA ARG A 85 -33.51 10.04 -3.37
C ARG A 85 -32.29 9.68 -4.23
N ASN A 86 -31.18 10.40 -4.08
CA ASN A 86 -29.99 10.25 -4.91
C ASN A 86 -28.80 9.67 -4.14
N LYS A 87 -29.03 9.00 -3.00
CA LYS A 87 -27.97 8.42 -2.16
C LYS A 87 -27.02 7.48 -2.92
N SER A 88 -27.53 6.72 -3.90
CA SER A 88 -26.73 5.82 -4.74
C SER A 88 -25.76 6.54 -5.68
N ILE A 89 -26.11 7.76 -6.13
CA ILE A 89 -25.21 8.60 -6.92
C ILE A 89 -24.10 9.14 -6.03
N THR A 90 -24.44 9.55 -4.80
CA THR A 90 -23.44 9.95 -3.78
C THR A 90 -22.49 8.81 -3.44
N GLU A 91 -23.01 7.58 -3.33
CA GLU A 91 -22.18 6.38 -3.13
C GLU A 91 -21.21 6.15 -4.30
N THR A 92 -21.69 6.23 -5.54
CA THR A 92 -20.84 6.13 -6.74
C THR A 92 -19.78 7.23 -6.76
N PHE A 93 -20.15 8.45 -6.35
CA PHE A 93 -19.23 9.59 -6.24
C PHE A 93 -18.11 9.30 -5.23
N ILE A 94 -18.45 8.83 -4.02
CA ILE A 94 -17.47 8.47 -2.99
C ILE A 94 -16.56 7.32 -3.46
N ASN A 95 -17.14 6.27 -4.04
CA ASN A 95 -16.41 5.11 -4.54
C ASN A 95 -15.45 5.44 -5.70
N SER A 96 -15.71 6.53 -6.44
CA SER A 96 -14.78 7.05 -7.45
C SER A 96 -13.59 7.84 -6.86
N GLY A 97 -13.43 7.79 -5.53
CA GLY A 97 -12.36 8.45 -4.80
C GLY A 97 -12.63 9.91 -4.48
N LYS A 98 -13.86 10.41 -4.61
CA LYS A 98 -14.23 11.82 -4.39
C LYS A 98 -14.77 12.06 -2.99
N GLY A 99 -14.62 13.28 -2.48
CA GLY A 99 -14.91 13.56 -1.08
C GLY A 99 -16.23 14.28 -0.80
N VAL A 100 -16.83 13.94 0.33
CA VAL A 100 -18.06 14.55 0.83
C VAL A 100 -17.81 15.11 2.23
N PHE A 101 -18.11 16.38 2.43
CA PHE A 101 -18.18 17.00 3.75
C PHE A 101 -19.62 17.29 4.16
N VAL A 102 -19.98 16.91 5.37
CA VAL A 102 -21.28 17.21 5.98
C VAL A 102 -21.06 18.03 7.24
N SER A 103 -21.43 19.32 7.18
CA SER A 103 -21.44 20.19 8.35
C SER A 103 -22.69 19.95 9.21
N SER A 104 -22.81 20.67 10.33
CA SER A 104 -23.86 20.48 11.33
C SER A 104 -25.29 20.56 10.75
N GLN A 105 -26.08 19.49 10.92
CA GLN A 105 -27.49 19.41 10.47
C GLN A 105 -28.45 19.35 11.66
N LYS A 106 -28.70 20.49 12.32
CA LYS A 106 -29.36 20.50 13.63
C LYS A 106 -30.82 20.00 13.62
N LYS A 107 -31.61 20.22 12.55
CA LYS A 107 -33.00 19.72 12.53
C LYS A 107 -33.12 18.21 12.35
N LEU A 108 -32.03 17.53 11.97
CA LEU A 108 -31.98 16.08 11.88
C LEU A 108 -31.56 15.42 13.20
N SER A 109 -31.31 16.21 14.24
CA SER A 109 -30.89 15.68 15.52
C SER A 109 -32.04 15.06 16.31
N ILE A 110 -31.74 13.97 16.98
CA ILE A 110 -32.67 13.19 17.79
C ILE A 110 -32.65 13.78 19.20
N LYS A 111 -33.82 14.20 19.68
CA LYS A 111 -34.02 14.54 21.09
C LYS A 111 -34.09 13.27 21.92
N SER A 112 -33.54 13.30 23.13
CA SER A 112 -33.59 12.19 24.08
C SER A 112 -35.01 11.62 24.22
N GLY A 113 -35.20 10.32 23.92
CA GLY A 113 -36.47 9.60 24.06
C GLY A 113 -37.34 9.46 22.79
N ASN A 114 -36.87 9.89 21.61
CA ASN A 114 -37.57 9.73 20.33
C ASN A 114 -37.06 8.52 19.50
N ILE A 115 -37.89 8.07 18.55
CA ILE A 115 -37.55 6.99 17.60
C ILE A 115 -36.26 7.32 16.84
N PHE A 116 -35.33 6.38 16.83
CA PHE A 116 -34.04 6.48 16.15
C PHE A 116 -34.23 6.59 14.64
N LYS A 117 -33.85 7.73 14.06
CA LYS A 117 -33.78 7.91 12.61
C LYS A 117 -32.43 8.48 12.26
N SER A 118 -31.65 7.75 11.46
CA SER A 118 -30.41 8.24 10.89
C SER A 118 -30.69 9.42 9.94
N ILE A 119 -29.63 10.13 9.55
CA ILE A 119 -29.78 11.22 8.57
C ILE A 119 -30.30 10.69 7.22
N GLY A 120 -29.88 9.49 6.82
CA GLY A 120 -30.47 8.70 5.72
C GLY A 120 -30.17 9.19 4.30
N PHE A 121 -29.40 10.26 4.13
CA PHE A 121 -29.00 10.78 2.81
C PHE A 121 -27.54 10.46 2.44
N LEU A 122 -26.72 10.01 3.38
CA LEU A 122 -25.44 9.39 3.08
C LEU A 122 -25.65 7.92 2.70
N PRO A 123 -24.70 7.29 1.98
CA PRO A 123 -24.73 5.85 1.73
C PRO A 123 -24.78 5.07 3.05
N ASP A 124 -25.38 3.87 3.03
CA ASP A 124 -25.68 3.10 4.24
C ASP A 124 -24.40 2.80 5.07
N LYS A 125 -23.26 2.59 4.40
CA LYS A 125 -21.93 2.43 5.00
C LYS A 125 -21.48 3.65 5.83
N TYR A 126 -21.87 4.85 5.44
CA TYR A 126 -21.46 6.11 6.06
C TYR A 126 -22.58 6.81 6.82
N ASP A 127 -23.74 6.18 6.96
CA ASP A 127 -24.89 6.82 7.61
C ASP A 127 -24.62 7.02 9.11
N ILE A 128 -25.27 8.03 9.68
CA ILE A 128 -25.03 8.48 11.04
C ILE A 128 -26.31 8.86 11.76
N TYR A 129 -26.28 8.78 13.07
CA TYR A 129 -27.22 9.40 13.98
C TYR A 129 -26.62 10.68 14.55
N ILE A 130 -27.45 11.71 14.71
CA ILE A 130 -27.08 12.96 15.36
C ILE A 130 -27.92 13.07 16.64
N TYR A 131 -27.30 13.16 17.81
CA TYR A 131 -28.00 13.24 19.08
C TYR A 131 -27.82 14.59 19.74
N ASP A 132 -28.91 15.13 20.25
CA ASP A 132 -28.84 16.32 21.09
C ASP A 132 -28.14 15.99 22.40
N ARG A 133 -27.25 16.89 22.81
CA ARG A 133 -26.71 16.82 24.15
C ARG A 133 -27.76 17.29 25.17
N THR A 134 -27.59 16.88 26.41
CA THR A 134 -28.53 17.07 27.53
C THR A 134 -28.42 18.47 28.14
N GLU A 135 -27.27 19.15 28.01
CA GLU A 135 -26.98 20.39 28.71
C GLU A 135 -27.68 21.59 28.06
N LYS A 136 -28.05 22.55 28.93
CA LYS A 136 -28.88 23.70 28.57
C LYS A 136 -28.16 24.73 27.70
N SER A 137 -26.85 24.95 27.90
CA SER A 137 -26.12 26.04 27.22
C SER A 137 -25.12 25.49 26.22
N SER A 138 -25.15 25.96 24.97
CA SER A 138 -24.21 25.52 23.93
C SER A 138 -22.74 25.91 24.13
N ALA A 139 -22.45 26.68 25.18
CA ALA A 139 -21.10 27.01 25.62
C ALA A 139 -20.47 25.95 26.55
N GLU A 140 -21.26 24.96 27.00
CA GLU A 140 -20.82 23.88 27.88
C GLU A 140 -20.24 22.68 27.08
N GLY A 141 -19.34 21.92 27.71
CA GLY A 141 -18.57 20.83 27.09
C GLY A 141 -17.15 21.26 26.70
N VAL A 142 -16.37 20.35 26.10
CA VAL A 142 -15.03 20.61 25.54
C VAL A 142 -14.88 19.89 24.21
N ALA A 143 -14.27 20.54 23.22
CA ALA A 143 -13.88 19.90 21.97
C ALA A 143 -12.36 19.73 21.97
N THR A 144 -11.90 18.49 22.06
CA THR A 144 -10.47 18.13 22.03
C THR A 144 -10.15 17.23 20.85
N ILE A 145 -8.91 17.34 20.37
CA ILE A 145 -8.30 16.44 19.40
C ILE A 145 -8.16 15.06 20.04
N ALA A 146 -8.78 14.06 19.41
CA ALA A 146 -8.81 12.67 19.89
C ALA A 146 -7.70 11.79 19.27
N CYS A 147 -7.20 12.15 18.08
CA CYS A 147 -6.10 11.44 17.43
C CYS A 147 -5.25 12.37 16.55
N GLU A 148 -4.04 11.95 16.21
CA GLU A 148 -3.27 12.60 15.15
C GLU A 148 -3.85 12.23 13.77
N ASP A 149 -4.00 13.20 12.89
CA ASP A 149 -4.59 12.98 11.57
C ASP A 149 -4.16 14.04 10.54
N PRO A 150 -4.01 13.69 9.25
CA PRO A 150 -3.69 14.67 8.20
C PRO A 150 -4.64 15.87 8.13
N ILE A 151 -5.93 15.69 8.42
CA ILE A 151 -6.91 16.79 8.44
C ILE A 151 -6.60 17.79 9.57
N LEU A 152 -5.94 17.34 10.65
CA LEU A 152 -5.57 18.20 11.78
C LEU A 152 -4.16 18.78 11.64
N SER A 153 -3.35 18.31 10.69
CA SER A 153 -1.98 18.79 10.50
C SER A 153 -1.80 19.63 9.23
N TYR A 154 -2.74 19.63 8.28
CA TYR A 154 -2.50 20.19 6.96
C TYR A 154 -3.73 20.77 6.23
N PRO A 155 -3.60 21.93 5.53
CA PRO A 155 -2.41 22.78 5.40
C PRO A 155 -2.04 23.58 6.65
N THR A 156 -2.95 23.76 7.61
CA THR A 156 -2.64 24.39 8.89
C THR A 156 -2.60 23.35 10.01
N LYS A 157 -1.62 23.44 10.92
CA LYS A 157 -1.64 22.64 12.14
C LYS A 157 -2.74 23.12 13.09
N ILE A 158 -3.72 22.27 13.33
CA ILE A 158 -4.84 22.51 14.25
C ILE A 158 -4.42 22.07 15.65
N THR A 159 -4.63 22.94 16.63
CA THR A 159 -4.34 22.67 18.04
C THR A 159 -5.60 22.78 18.88
N ASN A 160 -5.62 22.15 20.05
CA ASN A 160 -6.72 22.29 21.02
C ASN A 160 -6.96 23.78 21.38
N GLN A 161 -5.90 24.57 21.47
CA GLN A 161 -5.99 26.01 21.75
C GLN A 161 -6.69 26.78 20.62
N LEU A 162 -6.40 26.45 19.36
CA LEU A 162 -7.06 27.06 18.21
C LEU A 162 -8.55 26.69 18.18
N ILE A 163 -8.88 25.42 18.39
CA ILE A 163 -10.28 24.96 18.47
C ILE A 163 -11.04 25.71 19.58
N GLU A 164 -10.45 25.79 20.77
CA GLU A 164 -11.03 26.50 21.90
C GLU A 164 -11.21 28.00 21.62
N TYR A 165 -10.21 28.63 20.99
CA TYR A 165 -10.28 30.04 20.58
C TYR A 165 -11.50 30.32 19.70
N HIS A 166 -11.71 29.52 18.64
CA HIS A 166 -12.85 29.68 17.74
C HIS A 166 -14.19 29.34 18.41
N CYS A 167 -14.22 28.38 19.34
CA CYS A 167 -15.44 28.09 20.11
C CYS A 167 -15.85 29.26 21.02
N ILE A 168 -14.88 30.00 21.57
CA ILE A 168 -15.10 31.14 22.47
C ILE A 168 -15.41 32.42 21.68
N HIS A 169 -14.67 32.68 20.60
CA HIS A 169 -14.74 33.92 19.82
C HIS A 169 -15.57 33.77 18.52
N ASN A 170 -16.51 32.83 18.52
CA ASN A 170 -17.36 32.49 17.39
C ASN A 170 -18.21 33.67 16.89
N SER A 171 -18.19 33.91 15.58
CA SER A 171 -18.93 34.95 14.85
C SER A 171 -20.47 34.86 14.96
N PHE A 172 -21.01 33.66 15.21
CA PHE A 172 -22.44 33.37 15.35
C PHE A 172 -22.91 33.57 16.80
N MET A 173 -22.37 32.79 17.74
CA MET A 173 -22.59 32.91 19.19
C MET A 173 -21.58 32.03 19.93
N VAL A 174 -21.28 32.32 21.21
CA VAL A 174 -20.43 31.44 22.04
C VAL A 174 -21.01 30.02 22.03
N HIS A 175 -20.30 29.12 21.36
CA HIS A 175 -20.82 27.82 20.97
C HIS A 175 -19.68 26.84 20.75
N LYS A 176 -19.70 25.74 21.50
CA LYS A 176 -18.79 24.59 21.31
C LYS A 176 -19.44 23.55 20.39
N TYR A 177 -20.52 22.94 20.85
CA TYR A 177 -21.36 22.05 20.05
C TYR A 177 -22.77 21.93 20.67
N ARG A 178 -23.72 21.38 19.91
CA ARG A 178 -25.14 21.18 20.31
C ARG A 178 -25.62 19.74 20.21
N SER A 179 -24.89 18.94 19.47
CA SER A 179 -25.20 17.56 19.18
C SER A 179 -23.90 16.79 19.00
N HIS A 180 -23.95 15.47 19.09
CA HIS A 180 -22.83 14.58 18.85
C HIS A 180 -23.21 13.50 17.83
N ILE A 181 -22.20 12.88 17.23
CA ILE A 181 -22.36 11.90 16.16
C ILE A 181 -22.26 10.49 16.73
N VAL A 182 -23.14 9.61 16.27
CA VAL A 182 -22.99 8.15 16.46
C VAL A 182 -23.10 7.51 15.08
N PRO A 183 -22.00 6.94 14.53
CA PRO A 183 -22.06 6.21 13.27
C PRO A 183 -23.01 5.01 13.36
N VAL A 184 -23.67 4.69 12.25
CA VAL A 184 -24.41 3.41 12.13
C VAL A 184 -23.43 2.23 12.18
N ASP A 185 -22.29 2.36 11.49
CA ASP A 185 -21.15 1.46 11.58
C ASP A 185 -19.91 2.22 12.06
N GLY A 186 -19.49 1.94 13.31
CA GLY A 186 -18.34 2.60 13.93
C GLY A 186 -17.01 2.30 13.23
N SER A 187 -16.88 1.13 12.60
CA SER A 187 -15.64 0.70 11.95
C SER A 187 -15.28 1.54 10.71
N GLN A 188 -16.26 2.26 10.16
CA GLN A 188 -16.08 3.07 8.96
C GLN A 188 -15.50 4.45 9.25
N TYR A 189 -15.34 4.85 10.52
CA TYR A 189 -14.97 6.20 10.91
C TYR A 189 -13.81 6.24 11.90
N ILE A 190 -12.98 7.28 11.78
CA ILE A 190 -11.98 7.69 12.74
C ILE A 190 -12.43 9.01 13.38
N THR A 191 -12.36 9.07 14.71
CA THR A 191 -12.76 10.24 15.50
C THR A 191 -11.61 11.24 15.58
N LEU A 192 -11.83 12.44 15.03
CA LEU A 192 -10.84 13.51 15.03
C LEU A 192 -11.01 14.44 16.22
N LEU A 193 -12.25 14.89 16.47
CA LEU A 193 -12.60 15.72 17.62
C LEU A 193 -13.67 15.04 18.47
N ALA A 194 -13.48 15.07 19.78
CA ALA A 194 -14.41 14.51 20.76
C ALA A 194 -14.54 15.41 22.00
N ASP A 195 -15.59 15.19 22.78
CA ASP A 195 -15.67 15.65 24.18
C ASP A 195 -15.38 14.47 25.11
N GLU A 196 -14.21 14.51 25.75
CA GLU A 196 -13.73 13.43 26.61
C GLU A 196 -14.21 13.52 28.07
N ILE A 197 -14.73 14.69 28.49
CA ILE A 197 -14.99 15.01 29.90
C ILE A 197 -16.30 14.39 30.40
N LEU A 198 -17.24 14.11 29.49
CA LEU A 198 -18.62 13.72 29.85
C LEU A 198 -18.94 12.27 29.42
N GLN A 199 -18.51 11.31 30.24
CA GLN A 199 -18.60 9.87 29.97
C GLN A 199 -19.97 9.21 30.27
N ASN A 200 -20.90 9.90 30.93
CA ASN A 200 -22.03 9.26 31.64
C ASN A 200 -23.43 9.47 31.04
N GLU A 201 -23.57 10.01 29.81
CA GLU A 201 -24.88 10.43 29.28
C GLU A 201 -25.20 9.96 27.86
N ILE A 202 -24.57 8.88 27.41
CA ILE A 202 -25.00 8.20 26.18
C ILE A 202 -26.19 7.28 26.56
N PRO A 203 -27.35 7.37 25.89
CA PRO A 203 -28.51 6.53 26.20
C PRO A 203 -28.14 5.04 26.25
N PRO A 204 -28.59 4.28 27.27
CA PRO A 204 -28.26 2.86 27.44
C PRO A 204 -28.65 1.95 26.26
N GLU A 205 -29.52 2.44 25.39
CA GLU A 205 -30.02 1.75 24.21
C GLU A 205 -29.02 1.74 23.04
N LEU A 206 -27.93 2.52 23.14
CA LEU A 206 -26.83 2.62 22.17
C LEU A 206 -25.56 1.88 22.65
N ILE A 207 -25.66 1.06 23.72
CA ILE A 207 -24.56 0.41 24.45
C ILE A 207 -23.74 -0.63 23.67
N ASP A 208 -24.09 -0.96 22.42
CA ASP A 208 -23.18 -1.75 21.57
C ASP A 208 -22.01 -0.93 20.99
N ALA A 209 -22.00 0.39 21.20
CA ALA A 209 -20.84 1.26 20.95
C ALA A 209 -20.01 1.42 22.24
N PRO A 210 -18.77 0.89 22.32
CA PRO A 210 -17.92 0.91 23.51
C PRO A 210 -17.27 2.29 23.78
N GLU A 211 -17.69 3.34 23.10
CA GLU A 211 -16.99 4.62 23.10
C GLU A 211 -17.55 5.58 24.15
N LYS A 212 -16.71 5.90 25.15
CA LYS A 212 -17.04 6.72 26.33
C LYS A 212 -17.04 8.23 26.06
N HIS A 213 -16.99 8.67 24.81
CA HIS A 213 -16.76 10.08 24.44
C HIS A 213 -17.76 10.54 23.39
N ARG A 214 -18.17 11.82 23.44
CA ARG A 214 -19.10 12.39 22.46
C ARG A 214 -18.32 12.79 21.21
N LYS A 215 -18.54 12.10 20.09
CA LYS A 215 -17.88 12.38 18.81
C LYS A 215 -18.40 13.67 18.18
N LEU A 216 -17.51 14.56 17.75
CA LEU A 216 -17.86 15.88 17.21
C LEU A 216 -17.47 16.05 15.74
N LEU A 217 -16.31 15.54 15.35
CA LEU A 217 -15.80 15.52 13.98
C LEU A 217 -15.24 14.13 13.67
N LEU A 218 -15.76 13.52 12.61
CA LEU A 218 -15.36 12.20 12.12
C LEU A 218 -14.88 12.30 10.68
N ARG A 219 -13.92 11.45 10.32
CA ARG A 219 -13.64 11.14 8.92
C ARG A 219 -13.78 9.65 8.66
N SER A 220 -13.99 9.26 7.42
CA SER A 220 -13.93 7.86 7.00
C SER A 220 -12.58 7.23 7.35
N GLY A 221 -12.59 5.97 7.78
CA GLY A 221 -11.38 5.20 8.09
C GLY A 221 -10.55 4.88 6.85
N ASN A 222 -11.22 4.58 5.73
CA ASN A 222 -10.59 4.38 4.43
C ASN A 222 -10.19 5.73 3.80
N LEU A 223 -8.90 5.91 3.53
CA LEU A 223 -8.37 7.17 2.98
C LEU A 223 -8.71 7.39 1.50
N SER A 224 -9.09 6.33 0.77
CA SER A 224 -9.56 6.45 -0.62
C SER A 224 -11.00 6.96 -0.72
N GLU A 225 -11.83 6.72 0.28
CA GLU A 225 -13.23 7.15 0.32
C GLU A 225 -13.34 8.34 1.26
N ARG A 226 -13.40 9.58 0.77
CA ARG A 226 -13.10 10.78 1.58
C ARG A 226 -14.34 11.42 2.20
N VAL A 227 -14.89 10.83 3.26
CA VAL A 227 -16.09 11.35 3.94
C VAL A 227 -15.70 12.03 5.23
N VAL A 228 -16.16 13.26 5.45
CA VAL A 228 -15.94 14.00 6.70
C VAL A 228 -17.28 14.52 7.20
N VAL A 229 -17.58 14.29 8.48
CA VAL A 229 -18.85 14.72 9.08
C VAL A 229 -18.61 15.38 10.42
N THR A 230 -19.28 16.51 10.65
CA THR A 230 -19.21 17.22 11.93
C THR A 230 -20.58 17.70 12.41
N THR A 231 -20.72 17.77 13.73
CA THR A 231 -21.84 18.43 14.41
C THR A 231 -21.50 19.84 14.88
N MET A 232 -20.22 20.23 14.80
CA MET A 232 -19.79 21.61 15.00
C MET A 232 -20.15 22.42 13.76
N ALA A 233 -20.74 23.61 13.96
CA ALA A 233 -21.11 24.50 12.86
C ALA A 233 -19.88 25.26 12.35
N LEU A 234 -18.87 24.54 11.83
CA LEU A 234 -17.54 25.07 11.55
C LEU A 234 -17.58 26.33 10.66
N ASP A 235 -18.39 26.29 9.60
CA ASP A 235 -18.59 27.40 8.65
C ASP A 235 -19.20 28.64 9.31
N TRP A 236 -20.29 28.46 10.07
CA TRP A 236 -20.92 29.58 10.79
C TRP A 236 -20.04 30.13 11.92
N ALA A 237 -19.19 29.28 12.48
CA ALA A 237 -18.28 29.58 13.57
C ALA A 237 -16.92 30.11 13.13
N SER A 238 -16.68 30.21 11.81
CA SER A 238 -15.43 30.68 11.23
C SER A 238 -14.20 29.89 11.70
N HIS A 239 -14.30 28.56 11.80
CA HIS A 239 -13.12 27.69 11.95
C HIS A 239 -12.38 27.57 10.61
N ASP A 240 -11.91 28.70 10.09
CA ASP A 240 -11.49 28.86 8.70
C ASP A 240 -10.31 27.92 8.34
N GLU A 241 -9.35 27.76 9.26
CA GLU A 241 -8.19 26.86 9.14
C GLU A 241 -8.64 25.39 9.01
N LEU A 242 -9.52 24.95 9.92
CA LEU A 242 -10.00 23.56 9.91
C LEU A 242 -10.88 23.29 8.68
N ILE A 243 -11.67 24.26 8.24
CA ILE A 243 -12.44 24.17 7.00
C ILE A 243 -11.52 24.07 5.79
N GLU A 244 -10.43 24.84 5.76
CA GLU A 244 -9.45 24.77 4.68
C GLU A 244 -8.78 23.39 4.63
N ASN A 245 -8.38 22.84 5.78
CA ASN A 245 -7.89 21.47 5.88
C ASN A 245 -8.89 20.43 5.37
N ILE A 246 -10.16 20.53 5.78
CA ILE A 246 -11.22 19.64 5.32
C ILE A 246 -11.45 19.79 3.81
N LEU A 247 -11.49 21.02 3.30
CA LEU A 247 -11.67 21.31 1.87
C LEU A 247 -10.55 20.66 1.04
N VAL A 248 -9.30 20.84 1.46
CA VAL A 248 -8.13 20.23 0.82
C VAL A 248 -8.26 18.71 0.86
N TYR A 249 -8.56 18.13 2.02
CA TYR A 249 -8.71 16.68 2.14
C TYR A 249 -9.81 16.11 1.22
N ILE A 250 -11.05 16.63 1.29
CA ILE A 250 -12.16 16.07 0.51
C ILE A 250 -12.02 16.31 -1.00
N THR A 251 -11.25 17.32 -1.40
CA THR A 251 -11.12 17.71 -2.82
C THR A 251 -9.85 17.15 -3.43
N GLU A 252 -8.70 17.38 -2.80
CA GLU A 252 -7.37 16.99 -3.26
C GLU A 252 -6.93 15.62 -2.70
N GLY A 253 -7.35 15.27 -1.48
CA GLY A 253 -6.92 14.05 -0.79
C GLY A 253 -5.74 14.34 0.13
N ILE A 254 -5.02 13.31 0.56
CA ILE A 254 -3.74 13.50 1.25
C ILE A 254 -2.75 14.03 0.20
N THR A 255 -2.32 15.28 0.35
CA THR A 255 -1.41 15.92 -0.59
C THR A 255 -0.03 15.31 -0.48
N GLN A 256 0.31 14.36 -1.36
CA GLN A 256 1.59 13.65 -1.31
C GLN A 256 2.74 14.41 -1.98
N PHE A 257 2.47 15.52 -2.69
CA PHE A 257 3.41 16.13 -3.63
C PHE A 257 3.69 17.61 -3.34
N ALA A 258 4.96 18.00 -3.41
CA ALA A 258 5.45 19.36 -3.19
C ALA A 258 6.48 19.77 -4.25
N PHE A 259 6.30 20.93 -4.85
CA PHE A 259 7.33 21.64 -5.61
C PHE A 259 8.05 22.62 -4.67
N VAL A 260 9.37 22.65 -4.74
CA VAL A 260 10.21 23.52 -3.92
C VAL A 260 11.05 24.40 -4.86
N ARG A 261 10.93 25.72 -4.74
CA ARG A 261 11.62 26.69 -5.60
C ARG A 261 12.29 27.81 -4.81
N LYS A 262 13.31 28.44 -5.40
CA LYS A 262 13.88 29.69 -4.86
C LYS A 262 13.09 30.88 -5.39
N SER A 263 12.73 31.84 -4.54
CA SER A 263 11.88 32.99 -4.92
C SER A 263 12.48 33.83 -6.05
N ASN A 264 13.81 33.97 -6.09
CA ASN A 264 14.56 34.69 -7.12
C ASN A 264 15.22 33.77 -8.17
N GLY A 265 14.68 32.56 -8.34
CA GLY A 265 15.20 31.57 -9.29
C GLY A 265 15.16 32.05 -10.75
N LYS A 266 16.30 31.95 -11.45
CA LYS A 266 16.40 32.31 -12.88
C LYS A 266 15.71 31.30 -13.79
N THR A 267 15.50 30.07 -13.30
CA THR A 267 14.93 28.95 -14.05
C THR A 267 13.47 28.64 -13.68
N ASN A 268 12.79 29.56 -12.99
CA ASN A 268 11.40 29.40 -12.54
C ASN A 268 10.38 29.08 -13.65
N ASN A 269 10.66 29.44 -14.91
CA ASN A 269 9.81 29.11 -16.06
C ASN A 269 9.72 27.60 -16.31
N ILE A 270 10.80 26.86 -16.05
CA ILE A 270 10.87 25.41 -16.20
C ILE A 270 9.97 24.73 -15.16
N MET A 271 10.12 25.11 -13.89
CA MET A 271 9.26 24.62 -12.80
C MET A 271 7.79 24.94 -13.07
N SER A 272 7.51 26.12 -13.61
CA SER A 272 6.15 26.55 -13.97
C SER A 272 5.50 25.62 -15.02
N SER A 273 6.28 25.04 -15.94
CA SER A 273 5.78 24.08 -16.92
C SER A 273 5.35 22.75 -16.28
N TYR A 274 6.07 22.27 -15.26
CA TYR A 274 5.72 21.06 -14.50
C TYR A 274 4.51 21.30 -13.60
N ILE A 275 4.45 22.45 -12.94
CA ILE A 275 3.27 22.90 -12.19
C ILE A 275 2.04 22.92 -13.10
N LEU A 276 2.16 23.48 -14.31
CA LEU A 276 1.07 23.52 -15.28
C LEU A 276 0.61 22.11 -15.70
N ARG A 277 1.55 21.19 -15.96
CA ARG A 277 1.22 19.80 -16.29
C ARG A 277 0.53 19.09 -15.13
N ALA A 278 1.03 19.23 -13.90
CA ALA A 278 0.41 18.69 -12.70
C ALA A 278 -1.04 19.21 -12.53
N LYS A 279 -1.27 20.51 -12.81
CA LYS A 279 -2.63 21.09 -12.86
C LYS A 279 -3.50 20.43 -13.93
N THR A 280 -2.97 20.14 -15.12
CA THR A 280 -3.70 19.50 -16.22
C THR A 280 -4.11 18.07 -15.89
N VAL A 281 -3.25 17.30 -15.22
CA VAL A 281 -3.54 15.92 -14.81
C VAL A 281 -4.24 15.81 -13.44
N LYS A 282 -4.60 16.96 -12.83
CA LYS A 282 -5.24 17.07 -11.50
C LYS A 282 -4.46 16.36 -10.37
N ILE A 283 -3.14 16.30 -10.45
CA ILE A 283 -2.33 15.83 -9.32
C ILE A 283 -2.35 16.92 -8.25
N PRO A 284 -2.72 16.59 -6.99
CA PRO A 284 -2.70 17.56 -5.90
C PRO A 284 -1.26 17.87 -5.50
N PHE A 285 -0.90 19.16 -5.51
CA PHE A 285 0.45 19.60 -5.15
C PHE A 285 0.44 20.93 -4.38
N ARG A 286 1.58 21.23 -3.73
CA ARG A 286 1.91 22.59 -3.27
C ARG A 286 3.20 23.09 -3.85
N VAL A 287 3.36 24.41 -3.81
CA VAL A 287 4.60 25.10 -4.18
C VAL A 287 5.10 25.82 -2.94
N TYR A 288 6.34 25.54 -2.56
CA TYR A 288 7.03 26.17 -1.45
C TYR A 288 8.19 27.01 -1.96
N GLU A 289 8.36 28.18 -1.38
CA GLU A 289 9.41 29.14 -1.75
C GLU A 289 10.34 29.38 -0.59
N ASP A 290 11.65 29.27 -0.84
CA ASP A 290 12.72 29.54 0.14
C ASP A 290 12.53 28.89 1.52
N ILE A 291 11.85 27.74 1.55
CA ILE A 291 11.66 26.98 2.78
C ILE A 291 12.96 26.23 3.14
N ASN A 292 13.27 26.16 4.43
CA ASN A 292 14.42 25.41 4.93
C ASN A 292 14.14 23.91 5.09
N ASP A 293 15.21 23.09 5.07
CA ASP A 293 15.15 21.63 5.17
C ASP A 293 14.34 21.12 6.36
N LYS A 294 14.50 21.74 7.54
CA LYS A 294 13.83 21.27 8.77
C LYS A 294 12.32 21.39 8.64
N MET A 295 11.85 22.50 8.09
CA MET A 295 10.43 22.71 7.84
C MET A 295 9.91 21.78 6.74
N LEU A 296 10.69 21.49 5.69
CA LEU A 296 10.29 20.52 4.65
C LEU A 296 10.05 19.13 5.22
N LEU A 297 10.91 18.66 6.14
CA LEU A 297 10.79 17.33 6.76
C LEU A 297 9.55 17.19 7.66
N GLU A 298 9.02 18.30 8.17
CA GLU A 298 7.81 18.33 9.00
C GLU A 298 6.52 18.40 8.14
N LEU A 299 6.63 18.59 6.82
CA LEU A 299 5.49 18.62 5.91
C LEU A 299 4.98 17.20 5.62
N PRO A 300 3.66 17.01 5.41
CA PRO A 300 3.05 15.69 5.19
C PRO A 300 3.22 15.17 3.76
N HIS A 301 4.22 15.64 3.03
CA HIS A 301 4.45 15.28 1.63
C HIS A 301 5.42 14.11 1.54
N ASN A 302 5.13 13.16 0.65
CA ASN A 302 5.98 12.00 0.40
C ASN A 302 6.89 12.22 -0.82
N ILE A 303 6.56 13.20 -1.67
CA ILE A 303 7.26 13.51 -2.92
C ILE A 303 7.60 15.01 -2.94
N PHE A 304 8.89 15.32 -3.07
CA PHE A 304 9.40 16.69 -3.24
C PHE A 304 10.05 16.84 -4.61
N VAL A 305 9.84 17.98 -5.27
CA VAL A 305 10.46 18.30 -6.57
C VAL A 305 11.13 19.67 -6.47
N PHE A 306 12.45 19.66 -6.47
CA PHE A 306 13.27 20.86 -6.38
C PHE A 306 13.49 21.49 -7.76
N SER A 307 13.42 22.82 -7.80
CA SER A 307 13.72 23.61 -9.00
C SER A 307 15.19 23.56 -9.36
N PRO A 308 15.56 23.84 -10.63
CA PRO A 308 16.95 23.90 -11.06
C PRO A 308 17.80 24.96 -10.38
N ASP A 309 17.17 25.90 -9.66
CA ASP A 309 17.87 26.90 -8.88
C ASP A 309 18.48 26.35 -7.57
N TYR A 310 18.19 25.11 -7.18
CA TYR A 310 18.87 24.43 -6.06
C TYR A 310 20.16 23.77 -6.53
N GLU A 311 21.20 23.80 -5.69
CA GLU A 311 22.42 23.07 -5.99
C GLU A 311 22.21 21.57 -5.74
N VAL A 312 22.85 20.72 -6.55
CA VAL A 312 22.77 19.25 -6.40
C VAL A 312 23.15 18.81 -4.98
N GLN A 313 24.14 19.47 -4.36
CA GLN A 313 24.55 19.19 -2.99
C GLN A 313 23.50 19.59 -1.96
N GLU A 314 22.78 20.70 -2.15
CA GLU A 314 21.70 21.13 -1.27
C GLU A 314 20.59 20.08 -1.24
N VAL A 315 20.14 19.62 -2.41
CA VAL A 315 19.07 18.62 -2.53
C VAL A 315 19.51 17.25 -2.00
N SER A 316 20.76 16.85 -2.28
CA SER A 316 21.34 15.61 -1.76
C SER A 316 21.39 15.61 -0.22
N ASN A 317 21.83 16.72 0.39
CA ASN A 317 21.87 16.86 1.85
C ASN A 317 20.48 16.79 2.48
N PHE A 318 19.48 17.42 1.86
CA PHE A 318 18.08 17.31 2.30
C PHE A 318 17.59 15.87 2.25
N TRP A 319 17.87 15.16 1.14
CA TRP A 319 17.49 13.76 1.00
C TRP A 319 18.17 12.87 2.07
N HIS A 320 19.47 13.02 2.31
CA HIS A 320 20.17 12.27 3.36
C HIS A 320 19.56 12.47 4.75
N LYS A 321 19.21 13.71 5.12
CA LYS A 321 18.51 14.00 6.38
C LYS A 321 17.14 13.33 6.45
N SER A 322 16.42 13.22 5.33
CA SER A 322 15.13 12.53 5.30
C SER A 322 15.27 11.04 5.57
N VAL A 323 16.29 10.39 4.99
CA VAL A 323 16.59 8.97 5.20
C VAL A 323 16.93 8.68 6.65
N GLU A 324 17.72 9.53 7.29
CA GLU A 324 18.08 9.40 8.71
C GLU A 324 16.88 9.55 9.66
N SER A 325 15.85 10.27 9.24
CA SER A 325 14.63 10.52 10.03
C SER A 325 13.56 9.42 9.92
N GLU A 326 13.86 8.28 9.27
CA GLU A 326 12.91 7.19 8.93
C GLU A 326 11.71 7.60 8.06
N ASN A 327 11.63 8.87 7.64
CA ASN A 327 10.64 9.35 6.69
C ASN A 327 11.03 8.95 5.27
N ALA A 328 10.34 7.97 4.70
CA ALA A 328 10.60 7.47 3.34
C ALA A 328 10.17 8.48 2.26
N LEU A 329 10.93 9.56 2.09
CA LEU A 329 10.67 10.59 1.10
C LEU A 329 11.24 10.22 -0.28
N THR A 330 10.49 10.57 -1.32
CA THR A 330 10.97 10.60 -2.70
C THR A 330 11.28 12.05 -3.06
N VAL A 331 12.49 12.32 -3.54
CA VAL A 331 12.95 13.66 -3.90
C VAL A 331 13.34 13.67 -5.37
N TYR A 332 12.87 14.65 -6.11
CA TYR A 332 13.26 14.89 -7.49
C TYR A 332 13.97 16.23 -7.58
N HIS A 333 14.95 16.35 -8.46
CA HIS A 333 15.66 17.59 -8.73
C HIS A 333 15.70 17.82 -10.23
N LEU A 334 15.06 18.88 -10.68
CA LEU A 334 15.13 19.31 -12.07
C LEU A 334 16.47 20.02 -12.27
N VAL A 335 17.32 19.53 -13.17
CA VAL A 335 18.64 20.11 -13.48
C VAL A 335 18.69 20.49 -14.95
N GLU A 336 19.13 21.70 -15.24
CA GLU A 336 19.37 22.16 -16.60
C GLU A 336 20.79 21.77 -17.03
N THR A 337 20.91 20.97 -18.10
CA THR A 337 22.19 20.50 -18.65
C THR A 337 22.39 21.04 -20.07
N MET A 338 23.61 20.92 -20.62
CA MET A 338 23.91 21.30 -22.01
C MET A 338 23.08 20.53 -23.06
N GLN A 339 22.48 19.40 -22.68
CA GLN A 339 21.67 18.53 -23.55
C GLN A 339 20.15 18.75 -23.35
N GLY A 340 19.76 19.63 -22.42
CA GLY A 340 18.36 19.89 -22.05
C GLY A 340 18.11 19.67 -20.56
N LEU A 341 16.82 19.60 -20.20
CA LEU A 341 16.40 19.39 -18.81
C LEU A 341 16.45 17.92 -18.41
N VAL A 342 17.10 17.62 -17.29
CA VAL A 342 17.21 16.29 -16.70
C VAL A 342 16.52 16.30 -15.33
N CYS A 343 15.78 15.25 -14.98
CA CYS A 343 15.18 15.11 -13.66
C CYS A 343 15.93 14.04 -12.87
N HIS A 344 16.71 14.44 -11.87
CA HIS A 344 17.37 13.51 -10.96
C HIS A 344 16.36 13.01 -9.93
N HIS A 345 16.26 11.70 -9.75
CA HIS A 345 15.34 11.06 -8.81
C HIS A 345 16.12 10.45 -7.65
N TYR A 346 15.94 10.97 -6.45
CA TYR A 346 16.44 10.44 -5.19
C TYR A 346 15.28 9.73 -4.46
N SER A 347 15.43 8.47 -4.10
CA SER A 347 14.42 7.79 -3.29
C SER A 347 15.09 6.77 -2.37
N ASN A 348 14.39 6.28 -1.34
CA ASN A 348 14.87 5.17 -0.53
C ASN A 348 15.22 3.91 -1.36
N ALA A 349 14.66 3.82 -2.57
CA ALA A 349 15.22 3.05 -3.68
C ALA A 349 16.30 3.92 -4.36
N THR A 350 17.56 3.64 -4.03
CA THR A 350 18.77 4.32 -4.52
C THR A 350 18.64 4.70 -5.99
N SER A 351 18.90 5.97 -6.33
CA SER A 351 18.87 6.39 -7.72
C SER A 351 19.84 5.52 -8.52
N ILE A 352 19.45 5.06 -9.72
CA ILE A 352 20.33 4.24 -10.57
C ILE A 352 21.66 4.98 -10.77
N ASN A 353 21.66 6.31 -10.88
CA ASN A 353 22.88 7.12 -10.96
C ASN A 353 23.77 6.99 -9.71
N THR A 354 23.19 7.04 -8.50
CA THR A 354 23.93 6.80 -7.26
C THR A 354 24.45 5.36 -7.20
N MET A 355 23.64 4.37 -7.62
CA MET A 355 24.11 2.98 -7.72
C MET A 355 25.27 2.83 -8.71
N VAL A 356 25.22 3.53 -9.85
CA VAL A 356 26.27 3.52 -10.87
C VAL A 356 27.57 4.03 -10.26
N ASP A 357 27.55 5.17 -9.56
CA ASP A 357 28.72 5.73 -8.89
C ASP A 357 29.26 4.79 -7.79
N GLU A 358 28.37 4.24 -6.96
CA GLU A 358 28.72 3.30 -5.89
C GLU A 358 29.37 2.01 -6.43
N VAL A 359 28.80 1.44 -7.49
CA VAL A 359 29.30 0.24 -8.16
C VAL A 359 30.61 0.53 -8.89
N ALA A 360 30.74 1.68 -9.56
CA ALA A 360 31.99 2.11 -10.18
C ALA A 360 33.13 2.15 -9.16
N ASN A 361 32.87 2.76 -7.99
CA ASN A 361 33.81 2.82 -6.88
C ASN A 361 34.11 1.43 -6.30
N TRP A 362 33.13 0.54 -6.22
CA TRP A 362 33.35 -0.85 -5.81
C TRP A 362 34.25 -1.60 -6.81
N LEU A 363 33.98 -1.49 -8.11
CA LEU A 363 34.78 -2.10 -9.18
C LEU A 363 36.21 -1.56 -9.18
N ALA A 364 36.40 -0.26 -9.02
CA ALA A 364 37.72 0.36 -8.90
C ALA A 364 38.53 -0.22 -7.72
N ARG A 365 37.89 -0.40 -6.55
CA ARG A 365 38.52 -1.02 -5.38
C ARG A 365 38.89 -2.49 -5.61
N LYS A 366 38.06 -3.24 -6.35
CA LYS A 366 38.31 -4.65 -6.72
C LYS A 366 39.33 -4.81 -7.86
N PHE A 367 39.66 -3.75 -8.60
CA PHE A 367 40.59 -3.82 -9.72
C PHE A 367 42.02 -4.14 -9.25
N PHE A 368 42.63 -3.31 -8.39
CA PHE A 368 44.04 -3.48 -8.03
C PHE A 368 44.40 -4.80 -7.31
N PRO A 369 43.53 -5.38 -6.45
CA PRO A 369 43.82 -6.66 -5.82
C PRO A 369 43.96 -7.83 -6.81
N GLU A 370 43.17 -7.86 -7.89
CA GLU A 370 42.97 -9.08 -8.69
C GLU A 370 42.84 -8.84 -10.21
N LEU A 371 42.94 -7.61 -10.71
CA LEU A 371 42.62 -7.21 -12.08
C LEU A 371 41.26 -7.78 -12.52
N TRP A 372 40.22 -7.57 -11.71
CA TRP A 372 38.88 -8.14 -11.91
C TRP A 372 38.88 -9.65 -12.22
N GLY A 373 39.74 -10.39 -11.53
CA GLY A 373 39.86 -11.84 -11.66
C GLY A 373 40.60 -12.31 -12.92
N ARG A 374 41.26 -11.40 -13.66
CA ARG A 374 42.05 -11.70 -14.88
C ARG A 374 41.30 -12.53 -15.92
N SER A 375 40.03 -12.24 -16.10
CA SER A 375 39.15 -12.99 -17.00
C SER A 375 38.68 -12.09 -18.14
N ILE A 376 38.78 -12.60 -19.36
CA ILE A 376 38.30 -11.90 -20.56
C ILE A 376 36.82 -11.52 -20.46
N TRP A 377 36.02 -12.34 -19.76
CA TRP A 377 34.59 -12.13 -19.57
C TRP A 377 34.33 -10.91 -18.68
N THR A 378 35.02 -10.82 -17.54
CA THR A 378 34.89 -9.66 -16.65
C THR A 378 35.45 -8.40 -17.29
N PHE A 379 36.56 -8.49 -18.06
CA PHE A 379 37.09 -7.36 -18.82
C PHE A 379 36.07 -6.84 -19.83
N ASN A 380 35.47 -7.74 -20.62
CA ASN A 380 34.51 -7.37 -21.66
C ASN A 380 33.30 -6.66 -21.05
N TYR A 381 32.64 -7.28 -20.07
CA TYR A 381 31.47 -6.67 -19.45
C TYR A 381 31.79 -5.36 -18.73
N THR A 382 32.90 -5.29 -17.98
CA THR A 382 33.22 -4.10 -17.18
C THR A 382 33.55 -2.91 -18.06
N LEU A 383 34.40 -3.09 -19.08
CA LEU A 383 34.80 -2.00 -19.96
C LEU A 383 33.64 -1.52 -20.83
N LEU A 384 32.81 -2.44 -21.35
CA LEU A 384 31.64 -2.05 -22.14
C LEU A 384 30.61 -1.31 -21.29
N MET A 385 30.35 -1.77 -20.06
CA MET A 385 29.48 -1.08 -19.11
C MET A 385 30.01 0.33 -18.80
N MET A 386 31.29 0.45 -18.45
CA MET A 386 31.90 1.75 -18.16
C MET A 386 31.83 2.69 -19.36
N ASN A 387 32.07 2.18 -20.57
CA ASN A 387 31.95 2.95 -21.80
C ASN A 387 30.51 3.43 -22.07
N GLU A 388 29.52 2.56 -21.93
CA GLU A 388 28.11 2.92 -22.19
C GLU A 388 27.49 3.83 -21.14
N LEU A 389 27.98 3.76 -19.89
CA LEU A 389 27.54 4.58 -18.77
C LEU A 389 28.43 5.81 -18.54
N ASN A 390 29.34 6.13 -19.46
CA ASN A 390 30.25 7.28 -19.39
C ASN A 390 31.13 7.34 -18.13
N ILE A 391 31.56 6.19 -17.61
CA ILE A 391 32.49 6.06 -16.48
C ILE A 391 33.92 6.02 -17.04
N ASP A 392 34.83 6.82 -16.49
CA ASP A 392 36.22 6.82 -16.95
C ASP A 392 36.93 5.49 -16.62
N TYR A 393 37.38 4.81 -17.68
CA TYR A 393 38.08 3.52 -17.62
C TYR A 393 39.50 3.59 -18.20
N ILE A 394 39.95 4.75 -18.68
CA ILE A 394 41.20 4.89 -19.46
C ILE A 394 42.42 4.42 -18.65
N GLN A 395 42.43 4.70 -17.35
CA GLN A 395 43.51 4.31 -16.44
C GLN A 395 43.74 2.79 -16.33
N TYR A 396 42.75 1.96 -16.66
CA TYR A 396 42.84 0.50 -16.56
C TYR A 396 43.40 -0.15 -17.83
N LEU A 397 43.31 0.53 -18.97
CA LEU A 397 43.63 -0.02 -20.30
C LEU A 397 45.06 -0.56 -20.44
N PRO A 398 46.14 0.12 -19.98
CA PRO A 398 47.49 -0.44 -20.04
C PRO A 398 47.61 -1.82 -19.39
N TYR A 399 47.10 -1.96 -18.17
CA TYR A 399 47.19 -3.19 -17.39
C TYR A 399 46.38 -4.32 -18.02
N ILE A 400 45.19 -4.00 -18.53
CA ILE A 400 44.34 -4.97 -19.21
C ILE A 400 45.01 -5.44 -20.51
N TYR A 401 45.56 -4.52 -21.31
CA TYR A 401 46.24 -4.90 -22.56
C TYR A 401 47.48 -5.76 -22.31
N GLU A 402 48.27 -5.44 -21.29
CA GLU A 402 49.40 -6.26 -20.88
C GLU A 402 48.95 -7.68 -20.52
N GLU A 403 47.86 -7.82 -19.75
CA GLU A 403 47.31 -9.13 -19.42
C GLU A 403 46.80 -9.88 -20.66
N LEU A 404 46.03 -9.22 -21.53
CA LEU A 404 45.55 -9.80 -22.78
C LEU A 404 46.71 -10.30 -23.66
N SER A 405 47.83 -9.57 -23.70
CA SER A 405 48.99 -9.92 -24.51
C SER A 405 49.60 -11.27 -24.17
N LYS A 406 49.43 -11.74 -22.93
CA LYS A 406 49.89 -13.06 -22.49
C LYS A 406 49.09 -14.20 -23.12
N HIS A 407 47.86 -13.93 -23.58
CA HIS A 407 46.95 -14.92 -24.14
C HIS A 407 46.93 -14.94 -25.67
N PHE A 408 47.26 -13.82 -26.32
CA PHE A 408 47.38 -13.75 -27.78
C PHE A 408 48.81 -13.85 -28.30
N THR A 409 49.77 -14.11 -27.41
CA THR A 409 51.17 -14.37 -27.78
C THR A 409 51.70 -15.66 -27.18
N LYS A 410 52.64 -16.29 -27.87
CA LYS A 410 53.42 -17.44 -27.39
C LYS A 410 54.86 -17.26 -27.81
N ASN A 411 55.78 -17.27 -26.84
CA ASN A 411 57.21 -16.99 -27.09
C ASN A 411 57.45 -15.65 -27.82
N ASN A 412 56.69 -14.60 -27.46
CA ASN A 412 56.70 -13.29 -28.13
C ASN A 412 56.30 -13.31 -29.62
N VAL A 413 55.57 -14.33 -30.06
CA VAL A 413 54.97 -14.42 -31.40
C VAL A 413 53.45 -14.42 -31.27
N LEU A 414 52.78 -13.65 -32.12
CA LEU A 414 51.33 -13.53 -32.15
C LEU A 414 50.71 -14.88 -32.60
N ILE A 415 49.78 -15.43 -31.82
CA ILE A 415 49.06 -16.69 -32.13
C ILE A 415 47.64 -16.46 -32.64
N ASN A 416 47.31 -15.19 -32.92
CA ASN A 416 46.08 -14.69 -33.54
C ASN A 416 44.77 -15.05 -32.81
N SER A 417 44.83 -15.53 -31.57
CA SER A 417 43.65 -15.97 -30.80
C SER A 417 43.92 -15.84 -29.31
N TYR A 418 42.86 -15.80 -28.50
CA TYR A 418 42.96 -15.88 -27.04
C TYR A 418 43.03 -17.35 -26.64
N ASP A 419 44.23 -17.87 -26.37
CA ASP A 419 44.48 -19.28 -26.00
C ASP A 419 43.84 -20.31 -26.94
N CYS A 420 43.60 -19.96 -28.21
CA CYS A 420 42.84 -20.76 -29.18
C CYS A 420 41.39 -21.09 -28.76
N VAL A 421 40.82 -20.36 -27.81
CA VAL A 421 39.42 -20.53 -27.35
C VAL A 421 38.52 -19.59 -28.13
N VAL A 422 37.58 -20.13 -28.91
CA VAL A 422 36.75 -19.36 -29.85
C VAL A 422 35.98 -18.23 -29.18
N ASN A 423 35.26 -18.53 -28.10
CA ASN A 423 34.33 -17.58 -27.48
C ASN A 423 35.11 -16.48 -26.73
N ALA A 424 36.25 -16.82 -26.12
CA ALA A 424 37.17 -15.85 -25.52
C ALA A 424 37.82 -14.95 -26.58
N THR A 425 38.20 -15.52 -27.72
CA THR A 425 38.78 -14.79 -28.86
C THR A 425 37.78 -13.79 -29.44
N CYS A 426 36.50 -14.17 -29.54
CA CYS A 426 35.41 -13.28 -29.93
C CYS A 426 35.27 -12.09 -28.97
N MET A 427 35.26 -12.33 -27.65
CA MET A 427 35.18 -11.26 -26.65
C MET A 427 36.39 -10.34 -26.67
N MET A 428 37.59 -10.89 -26.88
CA MET A 428 38.81 -10.10 -27.06
C MET A 428 38.70 -9.19 -28.29
N LEU A 429 38.15 -9.70 -29.41
CA LEU A 429 37.95 -8.89 -30.61
C LEU A 429 36.99 -7.72 -30.37
N GLU A 430 35.93 -7.93 -29.59
CA GLU A 430 34.99 -6.86 -29.21
C GLU A 430 35.64 -5.80 -28.32
N ILE A 431 36.45 -6.21 -27.34
CA ILE A 431 37.20 -5.27 -26.49
C ILE A 431 38.18 -4.46 -27.37
N LEU A 432 38.91 -5.13 -28.27
CA LEU A 432 39.82 -4.45 -29.19
C LEU A 432 39.07 -3.42 -30.04
N TYR A 433 37.89 -3.77 -30.54
CA TYR A 433 37.09 -2.92 -31.42
C TYR A 433 36.45 -1.72 -30.69
N PHE A 434 35.70 -1.95 -29.61
CA PHE A 434 34.94 -0.89 -28.94
C PHE A 434 35.77 -0.06 -27.96
N ILE A 435 36.85 -0.61 -27.42
CA ILE A 435 37.61 0.02 -26.35
C ILE A 435 38.97 0.47 -26.83
N PHE A 436 39.78 -0.41 -27.42
CA PHE A 436 41.17 -0.06 -27.74
C PHE A 436 41.33 0.72 -29.05
N LEU A 437 40.62 0.37 -30.13
CA LEU A 437 40.73 1.09 -31.40
C LEU A 437 40.35 2.58 -31.29
N PRO A 438 39.26 2.98 -30.59
CA PRO A 438 38.93 4.39 -30.39
C PRO A 438 39.97 5.14 -29.56
N ASN A 439 40.66 4.45 -28.65
CA ASN A 439 41.63 5.03 -27.72
C ASN A 439 43.10 4.85 -28.16
N LYS A 440 43.35 4.45 -29.42
CA LYS A 440 44.67 4.08 -29.95
C LYS A 440 45.71 5.22 -29.95
N GLU A 441 45.28 6.47 -29.87
CA GLU A 441 46.16 7.65 -29.84
C GLU A 441 46.82 7.89 -28.48
N SER A 442 46.42 7.14 -27.45
CA SER A 442 47.16 7.10 -26.18
C SER A 442 48.48 6.34 -26.37
N GLU A 443 49.54 7.04 -26.81
CA GLU A 443 50.88 6.48 -27.08
C GLU A 443 51.57 5.93 -25.81
N GLN A 444 51.18 4.74 -25.38
CA GLN A 444 51.84 4.00 -24.32
C GLN A 444 52.84 2.99 -24.90
N GLU A 445 54.03 2.85 -24.30
CA GLU A 445 55.10 1.97 -24.79
C GLU A 445 54.65 0.51 -24.95
N ILE A 446 53.70 0.05 -24.13
CA ILE A 446 53.13 -1.29 -24.15
C ILE A 446 52.49 -1.62 -25.51
N TYR A 447 51.89 -0.63 -26.19
CA TYR A 447 51.27 -0.81 -27.51
C TYR A 447 52.27 -0.90 -28.66
N LYS A 448 53.54 -0.52 -28.43
CA LYS A 448 54.58 -0.52 -29.48
C LYS A 448 55.03 -1.93 -29.84
N GLN A 449 55.01 -2.87 -28.90
CA GLN A 449 55.43 -4.25 -29.16
C GLN A 449 54.42 -4.99 -30.05
N TYR A 450 53.12 -4.80 -29.79
CA TYR A 450 52.03 -5.36 -30.60
C TYR A 450 51.01 -4.24 -30.86
N PRO A 451 51.08 -3.56 -32.02
CA PRO A 451 50.15 -2.49 -32.36
C PRO A 451 48.69 -2.99 -32.37
N ILE A 452 47.79 -2.27 -31.71
CA ILE A 452 46.38 -2.66 -31.52
C ILE A 452 45.71 -3.06 -32.85
N GLN A 453 45.91 -2.26 -33.91
CA GLN A 453 45.35 -2.52 -35.24
C GLN A 453 45.83 -3.85 -35.81
N HIS A 454 47.11 -4.17 -35.66
CA HIS A 454 47.68 -5.41 -36.15
C HIS A 454 47.13 -6.64 -35.40
N VAL A 455 46.98 -6.53 -34.07
CA VAL A 455 46.34 -7.59 -33.26
C VAL A 455 44.89 -7.78 -33.69
N TYR A 456 44.14 -6.68 -33.84
CA TYR A 456 42.74 -6.70 -34.27
C TYR A 456 42.57 -7.42 -35.62
N ASP A 457 43.36 -7.06 -36.63
CA ASP A 457 43.26 -7.67 -37.96
C ASP A 457 43.64 -9.16 -37.93
N ALA A 458 44.70 -9.53 -37.21
CA ALA A 458 45.11 -10.92 -37.07
C ALA A 458 44.04 -11.80 -36.40
N VAL A 459 43.39 -11.29 -35.35
CA VAL A 459 42.33 -12.00 -34.63
C VAL A 459 41.06 -12.12 -35.48
N LYS A 460 40.69 -11.04 -36.19
CA LYS A 460 39.58 -11.05 -37.14
C LYS A 460 39.78 -12.09 -38.24
N ASP A 461 40.97 -12.16 -38.82
CA ASP A 461 41.32 -13.14 -39.85
C ASP A 461 41.27 -14.58 -39.30
N TRP A 462 41.71 -14.78 -38.06
CA TRP A 462 41.62 -16.09 -37.40
C TRP A 462 40.16 -16.54 -37.25
N ILE A 463 39.27 -15.65 -36.79
CA ILE A 463 37.83 -15.92 -36.66
C ILE A 463 37.21 -16.27 -38.02
N TYR A 464 37.56 -15.55 -39.08
CA TYR A 464 37.07 -15.83 -40.43
C TYR A 464 37.50 -17.20 -40.94
N ASN A 465 38.79 -17.52 -40.82
CA ASN A 465 39.33 -18.80 -41.22
C ASN A 465 38.66 -19.95 -40.46
N LEU A 466 38.32 -19.74 -39.18
CA LEU A 466 37.63 -20.74 -38.38
C LEU A 466 36.18 -20.95 -38.82
N LEU A 467 35.45 -19.86 -39.10
CA LEU A 467 34.05 -19.92 -39.52
C LEU A 467 33.86 -20.73 -40.82
N PHE A 468 34.79 -20.59 -41.77
CA PHE A 468 34.68 -21.21 -43.10
C PHE A 468 35.54 -22.47 -43.27
N GLY A 469 36.58 -22.67 -42.46
CA GLY A 469 37.58 -23.71 -42.65
C GLY A 469 37.54 -24.89 -41.67
N ALA A 470 36.87 -24.77 -40.52
CA ALA A 470 36.90 -25.78 -39.45
C ALA A 470 35.52 -26.32 -39.09
N ASP A 471 35.47 -27.58 -38.66
CA ASP A 471 34.26 -28.17 -38.07
C ASP A 471 34.13 -27.73 -36.61
N ILE A 472 33.50 -26.57 -36.41
CA ILE A 472 33.21 -26.00 -35.10
C ILE A 472 31.74 -26.14 -34.73
N SER A 473 31.46 -26.15 -33.42
CA SER A 473 30.10 -26.33 -32.91
C SER A 473 29.17 -25.21 -33.38
N ASN A 474 27.87 -25.49 -33.49
CA ASN A 474 26.88 -24.46 -33.83
C ASN A 474 26.85 -23.32 -32.79
N GLN A 475 27.15 -23.62 -31.53
CA GLN A 475 27.22 -22.61 -30.48
C GLN A 475 28.39 -21.64 -30.73
N ASP A 476 29.57 -22.15 -31.05
CA ASP A 476 30.73 -21.32 -31.36
C ASP A 476 30.49 -20.50 -32.65
N LYS A 477 29.78 -21.07 -33.63
CA LYS A 477 29.33 -20.33 -34.83
C LYS A 477 28.41 -19.17 -34.46
N VAL A 478 27.46 -19.35 -33.53
CA VAL A 478 26.61 -18.24 -33.05
C VAL A 478 27.46 -17.11 -32.47
N TYR A 479 28.44 -17.43 -31.61
CA TYR A 479 29.35 -16.43 -31.03
C TYR A 479 30.16 -15.68 -32.09
N ILE A 480 30.75 -16.40 -33.04
CA ILE A 480 31.52 -15.81 -34.15
C ILE A 480 30.62 -14.88 -34.97
N LEU A 481 29.48 -15.38 -35.43
CA LEU A 481 28.56 -14.62 -36.28
C LEU A 481 28.12 -13.35 -35.56
N ARG A 482 27.71 -13.47 -34.29
CA ARG A 482 27.33 -12.33 -33.45
C ARG A 482 28.43 -11.28 -33.42
N THR A 483 29.65 -11.70 -33.14
CA THR A 483 30.82 -10.81 -33.04
C THR A 483 31.05 -10.05 -34.35
N LEU A 484 31.03 -10.77 -35.48
CA LEU A 484 31.23 -10.18 -36.81
C LEU A 484 30.14 -9.15 -37.18
N TYR A 485 28.89 -9.39 -36.82
CA TYR A 485 27.82 -8.40 -36.99
C TYR A 485 28.01 -7.19 -36.08
N VAL A 486 28.34 -7.42 -34.81
CA VAL A 486 28.49 -6.35 -33.80
C VAL A 486 29.62 -5.38 -34.16
N ILE A 487 30.76 -5.87 -34.67
CA ILE A 487 31.87 -5.02 -35.10
C ILE A 487 31.72 -4.43 -36.51
N GLY A 488 30.55 -4.64 -37.15
CA GLY A 488 30.23 -4.07 -38.46
C GLY A 488 30.92 -4.73 -39.66
N CYS A 489 31.52 -5.92 -39.50
CA CYS A 489 32.17 -6.62 -40.61
C CYS A 489 31.15 -7.02 -41.69
N VAL A 490 29.93 -7.40 -41.33
CA VAL A 490 28.93 -7.89 -42.29
C VAL A 490 28.44 -6.80 -43.26
N ASP A 491 28.62 -5.52 -42.93
CA ASP A 491 28.19 -4.43 -43.80
C ASP A 491 29.21 -4.02 -44.86
N ASN A 492 30.49 -4.25 -44.60
CA ASN A 492 31.60 -3.76 -45.43
C ASN A 492 32.47 -4.86 -46.07
N ASP A 493 32.19 -6.13 -45.78
CA ASP A 493 33.06 -7.25 -46.17
C ASP A 493 32.60 -7.95 -47.46
N ALA A 494 33.57 -8.36 -48.28
CA ALA A 494 33.36 -9.17 -49.48
C ALA A 494 32.65 -10.50 -49.17
N ASN A 495 32.78 -11.00 -47.93
CA ASN A 495 32.21 -12.26 -47.47
C ASN A 495 30.76 -12.13 -46.93
N LYS A 496 30.11 -10.96 -47.03
CA LYS A 496 28.76 -10.72 -46.51
C LYS A 496 27.76 -11.83 -46.84
N SER A 497 27.72 -12.28 -48.10
CA SER A 497 26.78 -13.33 -48.51
C SER A 497 27.05 -14.68 -47.84
N GLU A 498 28.31 -15.02 -47.58
CA GLU A 498 28.67 -16.31 -46.96
C GLU A 498 28.37 -16.29 -45.46
N ILE A 499 28.65 -15.17 -44.79
CA ILE A 499 28.32 -14.96 -43.37
C ILE A 499 26.80 -15.09 -43.16
N ASN A 500 25.99 -14.42 -44.00
CA ASN A 500 24.53 -14.51 -43.93
C ASN A 500 24.01 -15.94 -44.17
N LYS A 501 24.58 -16.67 -45.15
CA LYS A 501 24.25 -18.08 -45.40
C LYS A 501 24.58 -18.97 -44.19
N MET A 502 25.73 -18.76 -43.57
CA MET A 502 26.12 -19.51 -42.38
C MET A 502 25.19 -19.23 -41.20
N ALA A 503 24.78 -17.97 -41.00
CA ALA A 503 23.81 -17.61 -39.97
C ALA A 503 22.44 -18.29 -40.18
N LEU A 504 21.94 -18.35 -41.42
CA LEU A 504 20.72 -19.09 -41.75
C LEU A 504 20.85 -20.59 -41.43
N LEU A 505 21.97 -21.21 -41.78
CA LEU A 505 22.23 -22.62 -41.49
C LEU A 505 22.22 -22.89 -39.99
N VAL A 506 22.89 -22.04 -39.20
CA VAL A 506 22.95 -22.17 -37.74
C VAL A 506 21.55 -22.01 -37.10
N ILE A 507 20.78 -21.01 -37.51
CA ILE A 507 19.40 -20.82 -37.01
C ILE A 507 18.53 -22.03 -37.36
N SER A 508 18.62 -22.56 -38.58
CA SER A 508 17.85 -23.74 -39.00
C SER A 508 18.21 -25.00 -38.19
N ALA A 509 19.49 -25.17 -37.83
CA ALA A 509 19.94 -26.26 -36.99
C ALA A 509 19.37 -26.17 -35.57
N TYR A 510 19.32 -24.96 -34.98
CA TYR A 510 18.71 -24.76 -33.68
C TYR A 510 17.19 -24.88 -33.68
N ARG A 511 16.50 -24.45 -34.75
CA ARG A 511 15.06 -24.68 -34.87
C ARG A 511 14.71 -26.17 -34.89
N SER A 512 15.60 -26.98 -35.47
CA SER A 512 15.47 -28.45 -35.48
C SER A 512 15.82 -29.08 -34.12
N ALA A 513 16.65 -28.41 -33.32
CA ALA A 513 17.11 -28.86 -32.01
C ALA A 513 16.34 -28.14 -30.89
N ASN A 514 15.21 -28.71 -30.46
CA ASN A 514 14.31 -28.24 -29.38
C ASN A 514 14.93 -27.17 -28.44
N TYR A 515 14.42 -25.94 -28.55
CA TYR A 515 14.89 -24.75 -27.81
C TYR A 515 14.89 -24.90 -26.28
N ASN A 516 14.09 -25.81 -25.73
CA ASN A 516 14.02 -26.04 -24.29
C ASN A 516 15.37 -26.43 -23.67
N TYR A 517 16.26 -27.08 -24.41
CA TYR A 517 17.58 -27.50 -23.94
C TYR A 517 18.68 -26.44 -24.09
N CYS A 518 18.39 -25.30 -24.73
CA CYS A 518 19.35 -24.22 -24.89
C CYS A 518 19.41 -23.32 -23.63
N SER A 519 20.56 -22.69 -23.38
CA SER A 519 20.69 -21.67 -22.33
C SER A 519 19.95 -20.39 -22.72
N ASN A 520 19.51 -19.59 -21.74
CA ASN A 520 18.74 -18.38 -22.00
C ASN A 520 19.55 -17.36 -22.82
N VAL A 521 20.85 -17.23 -22.54
CA VAL A 521 21.77 -16.37 -23.29
C VAL A 521 21.87 -16.80 -24.75
N LEU A 522 22.00 -18.11 -25.03
CA LEU A 522 22.08 -18.61 -26.39
C LEU A 522 20.78 -18.36 -27.16
N LEU A 523 19.63 -18.54 -26.50
CA LEU A 523 18.32 -18.21 -27.08
C LEU A 523 18.24 -16.72 -27.47
N CYS A 524 18.70 -15.82 -26.60
CA CYS A 524 18.77 -14.39 -26.89
C CYS A 524 19.69 -14.06 -28.09
N GLN A 525 20.86 -14.70 -28.17
CA GLN A 525 21.77 -14.53 -29.30
C GLN A 525 21.15 -15.00 -30.63
N ILE A 526 20.35 -16.07 -30.61
CA ILE A 526 19.63 -16.55 -31.79
C ILE A 526 18.54 -15.56 -32.20
N ILE A 527 17.77 -15.00 -31.25
CA ILE A 527 16.80 -13.92 -31.55
C ILE A 527 17.51 -12.73 -32.20
N TRP A 528 18.63 -12.31 -31.63
CA TRP A 528 19.40 -11.18 -32.14
C TRP A 528 19.91 -11.44 -33.57
N LEU A 529 20.50 -12.61 -33.84
CA LEU A 529 20.92 -13.00 -35.20
C LEU A 529 19.75 -13.08 -36.18
N THR A 530 18.60 -13.60 -35.74
CA THR A 530 17.37 -13.66 -36.54
C THR A 530 16.91 -12.27 -36.94
N THR A 531 16.98 -11.32 -36.00
CA THR A 531 16.64 -9.90 -36.22
C THR A 531 17.59 -9.23 -37.22
N GLN A 532 18.89 -9.53 -37.15
CA GLN A 532 19.88 -9.03 -38.13
C GLN A 532 19.63 -9.56 -39.55
N LEU A 533 19.30 -10.85 -39.68
CA LEU A 533 18.99 -11.45 -40.99
C LEU A 533 17.69 -10.90 -41.58
N LYS A 534 16.69 -10.63 -40.73
CA LYS A 534 15.47 -9.93 -41.13
C LYS A 534 15.79 -8.55 -41.71
N LYS A 535 16.54 -7.72 -40.97
CA LYS A 535 16.99 -6.40 -41.43
C LYS A 535 17.75 -6.44 -42.75
N SER A 536 18.56 -7.50 -42.93
CA SER A 536 19.36 -7.70 -44.13
C SER A 536 18.58 -8.33 -45.29
N ASN A 537 17.27 -8.58 -45.15
CA ASN A 537 16.38 -9.25 -46.12
C ASN A 537 16.81 -10.68 -46.50
N TYR A 538 17.61 -11.36 -45.68
CA TYR A 538 18.00 -12.76 -45.89
C TYR A 538 17.01 -13.76 -45.28
N LEU A 539 16.16 -13.30 -44.35
CA LEU A 539 15.10 -14.09 -43.74
C LEU A 539 13.75 -13.36 -43.92
N PRO A 540 12.72 -13.99 -44.49
CA PRO A 540 11.41 -13.35 -44.65
C PRO A 540 10.79 -12.92 -43.32
N GLU A 541 10.02 -11.82 -43.34
CA GLU A 541 9.37 -11.24 -42.15
C GLU A 541 8.57 -12.30 -41.37
N ASN A 542 7.71 -13.06 -42.04
CA ASN A 542 6.88 -14.07 -41.37
C ASN A 542 7.72 -15.17 -40.71
N SER A 543 8.79 -15.63 -41.38
CA SER A 543 9.66 -16.69 -40.85
C SER A 543 10.50 -16.20 -39.67
N SER A 544 10.96 -14.95 -39.70
CA SER A 544 11.68 -14.36 -38.58
C SER A 544 10.77 -14.17 -37.37
N GLN A 545 9.55 -13.66 -37.56
CA GLN A 545 8.57 -13.51 -36.48
C GLN A 545 8.19 -14.85 -35.83
N GLU A 546 8.01 -15.92 -36.61
CA GLU A 546 7.74 -17.26 -36.07
C GLU A 546 8.90 -17.75 -35.18
N ILE A 547 10.14 -17.64 -35.65
CA ILE A 547 11.32 -18.08 -34.90
C ILE A 547 11.48 -17.28 -33.61
N ILE A 548 11.34 -15.95 -33.69
CA ILE A 548 11.42 -15.06 -32.53
C ILE A 548 10.33 -15.45 -31.52
N LYS A 549 9.10 -15.67 -31.97
CA LYS A 549 7.99 -16.08 -31.13
C LYS A 549 8.25 -17.40 -30.41
N GLU A 550 8.67 -18.43 -31.14
CA GLU A 550 9.00 -19.75 -30.57
C GLU A 550 10.05 -19.64 -29.46
N ILE A 551 11.06 -18.80 -29.66
CA ILE A 551 12.14 -18.62 -28.68
C ILE A 551 11.70 -17.78 -27.48
N ILE A 552 10.95 -16.69 -27.70
CA ILE A 552 10.42 -15.84 -26.62
C ILE A 552 9.48 -16.64 -25.73
N ASP A 553 8.60 -17.48 -26.29
CA ASP A 553 7.71 -18.33 -25.51
C ASP A 553 8.51 -19.27 -24.57
N VAL A 554 9.63 -19.84 -25.05
CA VAL A 554 10.53 -20.65 -24.22
C VAL A 554 11.27 -19.80 -23.16
N LEU A 555 11.70 -18.59 -23.52
CA LEU A 555 12.37 -17.66 -22.61
C LEU A 555 11.45 -17.24 -21.45
N LEU A 556 10.20 -16.93 -21.74
CA LEU A 556 9.17 -16.56 -20.75
C LEU A 556 8.82 -17.74 -19.85
N LEU A 557 8.70 -18.96 -20.39
CA LEU A 557 8.46 -20.17 -19.60
C LEU A 557 9.60 -20.49 -18.62
N LYS A 558 10.82 -20.01 -18.91
CA LYS A 558 12.00 -20.17 -18.06
C LYS A 558 12.18 -19.05 -17.04
N GLN A 559 11.38 -17.98 -17.10
CA GLN A 559 11.42 -16.93 -16.09
C GLN A 559 10.70 -17.41 -14.82
N ASN A 560 11.38 -17.31 -13.69
CA ASN A 560 10.81 -17.58 -12.38
C ASN A 560 9.79 -16.49 -12.00
N THR A 561 8.93 -16.83 -11.04
CA THR A 561 7.89 -15.95 -10.52
C THR A 561 8.41 -14.67 -9.86
N ASP A 562 9.68 -14.65 -9.44
CA ASP A 562 10.34 -13.49 -8.85
C ASP A 562 10.98 -12.59 -9.92
N GLY A 563 10.80 -12.88 -11.20
CA GLY A 563 11.38 -12.15 -12.33
C GLY A 563 12.77 -12.62 -12.76
N SER A 564 13.41 -13.53 -12.02
CA SER A 564 14.73 -14.06 -12.36
C SER A 564 14.68 -15.16 -13.42
N TRP A 565 15.75 -15.36 -14.21
CA TRP A 565 15.85 -16.57 -15.06
C TRP A 565 16.57 -17.72 -14.38
N ARG A 566 17.69 -17.46 -13.69
CA ARG A 566 18.44 -18.50 -12.97
C ARG A 566 19.20 -17.94 -11.77
N ASN A 567 19.94 -16.88 -12.00
CA ASN A 567 20.67 -16.12 -10.99
C ASN A 567 20.77 -14.66 -11.45
N THR A 568 21.30 -13.81 -10.58
CA THR A 568 21.43 -12.36 -10.84
C THR A 568 22.26 -12.07 -12.09
N SER A 569 23.38 -12.76 -12.29
CA SER A 569 24.27 -12.58 -13.45
C SER A 569 23.59 -12.95 -14.78
N GLU A 570 22.92 -14.10 -14.84
CA GLU A 570 22.21 -14.53 -16.05
C GLU A 570 20.98 -13.67 -16.33
N THR A 571 20.28 -13.22 -15.28
CA THR A 571 19.14 -12.31 -15.40
C THR A 571 19.57 -10.96 -16.00
N GLY A 572 20.65 -10.36 -15.49
CA GLY A 572 21.23 -9.15 -16.07
C GLY A 572 21.65 -9.34 -17.53
N GLU A 573 22.28 -10.48 -17.87
CA GLU A 573 22.68 -10.77 -19.25
C GLU A 573 21.50 -10.91 -20.22
N VAL A 574 20.45 -11.63 -19.82
CA VAL A 574 19.23 -11.78 -20.63
C VAL A 574 18.59 -10.42 -20.87
N VAL A 575 18.48 -9.58 -19.84
CA VAL A 575 17.91 -8.23 -19.96
C VAL A 575 18.73 -7.37 -20.92
N LEU A 576 20.07 -7.38 -20.82
CA LEU A 576 20.95 -6.67 -21.75
C LEU A 576 20.69 -7.08 -23.20
N TRP A 577 20.54 -8.38 -23.45
CA TRP A 577 20.23 -8.89 -24.78
C TRP A 577 18.86 -8.43 -25.30
N LEU A 578 17.84 -8.51 -24.45
CA LEU A 578 16.49 -8.08 -24.83
C LEU A 578 16.47 -6.58 -25.17
N PHE A 579 17.19 -5.73 -24.43
CA PHE A 579 17.35 -4.32 -24.79
C PHE A 579 18.06 -4.12 -26.12
N GLN A 580 19.13 -4.89 -26.38
CA GLN A 580 19.81 -4.83 -27.68
C GLN A 580 18.88 -5.22 -28.83
N ILE A 581 18.02 -6.23 -28.65
CA ILE A 581 17.04 -6.66 -29.66
C ILE A 581 15.99 -5.56 -29.90
N ILE A 582 15.42 -5.00 -28.83
CA ILE A 582 14.43 -3.90 -28.91
C ILE A 582 15.03 -2.67 -29.59
N THR A 583 16.25 -2.29 -29.22
CA THR A 583 16.96 -1.15 -29.82
C THR A 583 17.30 -1.42 -31.29
N LEU A 584 17.53 -2.69 -31.66
CA LEU A 584 17.77 -3.05 -33.03
C LEU A 584 16.51 -2.86 -33.87
N ASP A 585 15.40 -3.51 -33.54
CA ASP A 585 14.14 -3.44 -34.28
C ASP A 585 12.98 -3.76 -33.35
N ASP A 586 12.34 -2.70 -32.82
CA ASP A 586 11.18 -2.81 -31.94
C ASP A 586 10.02 -3.57 -32.59
N LYS A 587 9.88 -3.46 -33.92
CA LYS A 587 8.87 -4.19 -34.71
C LYS A 587 9.20 -5.67 -34.90
N ALA A 588 10.43 -6.12 -34.65
CA ALA A 588 10.79 -7.53 -34.76
C ALA A 588 10.09 -8.41 -33.72
N LEU A 589 9.74 -7.84 -32.56
CA LEU A 589 8.97 -8.54 -31.53
C LEU A 589 7.46 -8.53 -31.81
N GLY A 590 6.98 -7.68 -32.73
CA GLY A 590 5.58 -7.63 -33.14
C GLY A 590 4.62 -7.53 -31.94
N HIS A 591 3.64 -8.44 -31.87
CA HIS A 591 2.69 -8.50 -30.76
C HIS A 591 3.27 -8.96 -29.42
N GLN A 592 4.51 -9.47 -29.37
CA GLN A 592 5.15 -9.90 -28.13
C GLN A 592 5.86 -8.78 -27.37
N ILE A 593 6.01 -7.59 -27.97
CA ILE A 593 6.75 -6.48 -27.35
C ILE A 593 6.22 -6.12 -25.96
N GLU A 594 4.90 -6.11 -25.76
CA GLU A 594 4.29 -5.79 -24.46
C GLU A 594 4.65 -6.84 -23.40
N ILE A 595 4.59 -8.12 -23.75
CA ILE A 595 4.90 -9.25 -22.86
C ILE A 595 6.39 -9.27 -22.52
N VAL A 596 7.25 -8.98 -23.51
CA VAL A 596 8.70 -8.89 -23.30
C VAL A 596 9.04 -7.70 -22.40
N ASN A 597 8.38 -6.54 -22.57
CA ASN A 597 8.57 -5.38 -21.71
C ASN A 597 8.14 -5.67 -20.26
N GLU A 598 7.03 -6.38 -20.04
CA GLU A 598 6.62 -6.82 -18.71
C GLU A 598 7.64 -7.79 -18.09
N SER A 599 8.15 -8.74 -18.87
CA SER A 599 9.18 -9.67 -18.43
C SER A 599 10.49 -8.96 -18.06
N ILE A 600 10.90 -7.95 -18.84
CA ILE A 600 12.04 -7.09 -18.53
C ILE A 600 11.79 -6.31 -17.23
N LEU A 601 10.60 -5.73 -17.05
CA LEU A 601 10.25 -4.99 -15.83
C LEU A 601 10.41 -5.87 -14.59
N ASN A 602 9.84 -7.08 -14.60
CA ASN A 602 9.96 -8.04 -13.50
C ASN A 602 11.43 -8.40 -13.21
N ALA A 603 12.25 -8.55 -14.25
CA ALA A 603 13.68 -8.83 -14.10
C ALA A 603 14.46 -7.62 -13.54
N ILE A 604 14.11 -6.40 -13.94
CA ILE A 604 14.69 -5.16 -13.41
C ILE A 604 14.33 -5.01 -11.93
N GLU A 605 13.09 -5.29 -11.53
CA GLU A 605 12.67 -5.30 -10.12
C GLU A 605 13.47 -6.33 -9.30
N PHE A 606 13.63 -7.55 -9.83
CA PHE A 606 14.46 -8.58 -9.21
C PHE A 606 15.90 -8.10 -8.99
N ILE A 607 16.54 -7.55 -10.03
CA ILE A 607 17.90 -7.02 -9.95
C ILE A 607 17.96 -5.91 -8.90
N PHE A 608 17.01 -4.99 -8.90
CA PHE A 608 16.98 -3.88 -7.95
C PHE A 608 16.89 -4.35 -6.49
N ILE A 609 16.03 -5.34 -6.20
CA ILE A 609 15.84 -5.91 -4.86
C ILE A 609 17.11 -6.62 -4.37
N LYS A 610 17.89 -7.23 -5.25
CA LYS A 610 19.10 -7.98 -4.91
C LYS A 610 20.33 -7.10 -4.64
N TYR A 611 20.24 -5.78 -4.85
CA TYR A 611 21.36 -4.88 -4.63
C TYR A 611 21.73 -4.78 -3.14
N ASN A 612 22.99 -5.10 -2.82
CA ASN A 612 23.52 -4.91 -1.47
C ASN A 612 23.99 -3.46 -1.30
N LYS A 613 23.16 -2.64 -0.66
CA LYS A 613 23.45 -1.21 -0.40
C LYS A 613 24.64 -0.98 0.54
N ILE A 614 25.03 -1.96 1.36
CA ILE A 614 26.16 -1.81 2.30
C ILE A 614 27.48 -2.07 1.56
N GLU A 615 27.49 -3.10 0.73
CA GLU A 615 28.71 -3.52 0.02
C GLU A 615 28.80 -2.99 -1.42
N TYR A 616 27.76 -2.30 -1.90
CA TYR A 616 27.67 -1.67 -3.22
C TYR A 616 27.84 -2.66 -4.39
N ASN A 617 27.22 -3.83 -4.30
CA ASN A 617 27.37 -4.90 -5.29
C ASN A 617 26.19 -5.88 -5.28
N TRP A 618 26.24 -6.85 -6.19
CA TRP A 618 25.39 -8.03 -6.18
C TRP A 618 26.22 -9.26 -5.84
N GLU A 619 25.87 -9.92 -4.72
CA GLU A 619 26.42 -11.22 -4.32
C GLU A 619 27.96 -11.26 -4.17
N ASN A 620 28.60 -10.09 -4.06
CA ASN A 620 30.06 -9.88 -4.10
C ASN A 620 30.71 -10.54 -5.35
N ASP A 621 29.95 -10.65 -6.44
CA ASP A 621 30.37 -11.22 -7.72
C ASP A 621 30.50 -10.08 -8.77
N ILE A 622 31.66 -10.01 -9.42
CA ILE A 622 31.97 -8.96 -10.41
C ILE A 622 31.04 -9.07 -11.63
N ASN A 623 30.81 -10.28 -12.16
CA ASN A 623 29.94 -10.48 -13.32
C ASN A 623 28.49 -10.14 -12.99
N ALA A 624 27.98 -10.61 -11.84
CA ALA A 624 26.63 -10.27 -11.41
C ALA A 624 26.48 -8.75 -11.27
N THR A 625 27.45 -8.11 -10.60
CA THR A 625 27.43 -6.68 -10.34
C THR A 625 27.47 -5.84 -11.62
N VAL A 626 28.40 -6.13 -12.52
CA VAL A 626 28.57 -5.38 -13.77
C VAL A 626 27.37 -5.55 -14.70
N LYS A 627 26.86 -6.77 -14.87
CA LYS A 627 25.72 -7.01 -15.74
C LYS A 627 24.45 -6.39 -15.18
N SER A 628 24.24 -6.47 -13.88
CA SER A 628 23.10 -5.85 -13.19
C SER A 628 23.11 -4.33 -13.32
N ILE A 629 24.23 -3.67 -13.02
CA ILE A 629 24.28 -2.20 -13.11
C ILE A 629 24.20 -1.74 -14.57
N TYR A 630 24.76 -2.50 -15.51
CA TYR A 630 24.66 -2.20 -16.92
C TYR A 630 23.21 -2.32 -17.41
N ALA A 631 22.50 -3.38 -17.01
CA ALA A 631 21.09 -3.56 -17.32
C ALA A 631 20.23 -2.43 -16.74
N LEU A 632 20.46 -2.04 -15.47
CA LEU A 632 19.78 -0.92 -14.83
C LEU A 632 20.08 0.41 -15.53
N GLY A 633 21.34 0.68 -15.88
CA GLY A 633 21.73 1.91 -16.57
C GLY A 633 21.17 2.00 -17.99
N LEU A 634 21.11 0.89 -18.73
CA LEU A 634 20.42 0.85 -20.04
C LEU A 634 18.91 1.00 -19.90
N TYR A 635 18.30 0.38 -18.89
CA TYR A 635 16.88 0.56 -18.61
C TYR A 635 16.56 2.03 -18.34
N ASP A 636 17.37 2.72 -17.55
CA ASP A 636 17.24 4.16 -17.28
C ASP A 636 17.43 5.00 -18.55
N LYS A 637 18.46 4.69 -19.35
CA LYS A 637 18.77 5.39 -20.62
C LYS A 637 17.68 5.21 -21.69
N ILE A 638 17.10 4.01 -21.80
CA ILE A 638 16.07 3.67 -22.79
C ILE A 638 14.71 4.24 -22.38
N ASN A 639 14.36 4.12 -21.11
CA ASN A 639 13.07 4.60 -20.59
C ASN A 639 13.11 6.06 -20.12
N ASN A 640 14.29 6.69 -20.21
CA ASN A 640 14.62 8.11 -20.09
C ASN A 640 13.42 8.94 -19.62
N PHE A 641 13.22 8.99 -18.30
CA PHE A 641 12.01 9.47 -17.64
C PHE A 641 11.50 10.79 -18.25
N SER A 642 10.60 10.68 -19.23
CA SER A 642 10.03 11.83 -19.86
C SER A 642 9.15 12.54 -18.82
N ALA A 643 9.00 13.85 -18.92
CA ALA A 643 8.06 14.59 -18.07
C ALA A 643 6.60 14.07 -18.15
N ASN A 644 6.27 13.29 -19.19
CA ASN A 644 4.98 12.62 -19.31
C ASN A 644 4.94 11.30 -18.51
N ASP A 645 6.04 10.55 -18.47
CA ASP A 645 6.17 9.33 -17.67
C ASP A 645 6.38 9.64 -16.19
N PHE A 646 6.92 10.81 -15.85
CA PHE A 646 6.96 11.34 -14.49
C PHE A 646 5.58 11.40 -13.85
N PHE A 647 4.59 11.98 -14.54
CA PHE A 647 3.23 12.08 -14.00
C PHE A 647 2.47 10.76 -14.06
N ASN A 648 2.73 9.91 -15.06
CA ASN A 648 2.18 8.55 -15.09
C ASN A 648 2.74 7.71 -13.93
N TYR A 649 4.05 7.75 -13.69
CA TYR A 649 4.71 7.07 -12.59
C TYR A 649 4.32 7.64 -11.23
N VAL A 650 4.26 8.96 -11.06
CA VAL A 650 3.77 9.59 -9.81
C VAL A 650 2.31 9.25 -9.56
N ASN A 651 1.47 9.19 -10.60
CA ASN A 651 0.07 8.77 -10.47
C ASN A 651 -0.03 7.28 -10.11
N ILE A 652 0.72 6.40 -10.79
CA ILE A 652 0.79 4.96 -10.48
C ILE A 652 1.30 4.74 -9.05
N LYS A 653 2.39 5.42 -8.66
CA LYS A 653 3.00 5.29 -7.33
C LYS A 653 2.13 5.91 -6.24
N SER A 654 1.45 7.03 -6.50
CA SER A 654 0.46 7.59 -5.59
C SER A 654 -0.71 6.62 -5.38
N ASN A 655 -1.20 5.99 -6.45
CA ASN A 655 -2.23 4.95 -6.36
C ASN A 655 -1.73 3.67 -5.63
N GLN A 656 -0.48 3.25 -5.86
CA GLN A 656 0.13 2.12 -5.16
C GLN A 656 0.35 2.42 -3.68
N ILE A 657 0.81 3.63 -3.33
CA ILE A 657 0.96 4.09 -1.95
C ILE A 657 -0.41 4.20 -1.28
N LEU A 658 -1.43 4.74 -1.96
CA LEU A 658 -2.81 4.74 -1.45
C LEU A 658 -3.33 3.32 -1.22
N ASN A 659 -3.02 2.37 -2.11
CA ASN A 659 -3.37 0.97 -1.95
C ASN A 659 -2.59 0.30 -0.80
N GLN A 660 -1.30 0.60 -0.63
CA GLN A 660 -0.48 0.10 0.49
C GLN A 660 -0.91 0.70 1.82
N ILE A 661 -1.20 2.00 1.86
CA ILE A 661 -1.78 2.67 3.03
C ILE A 661 -3.18 2.09 3.33
N ASN A 662 -4.00 1.77 2.33
CA ASN A 662 -5.26 1.06 2.53
C ASN A 662 -5.03 -0.34 3.13
N ILE A 663 -3.99 -1.06 2.72
CA ILE A 663 -3.64 -2.37 3.30
C ILE A 663 -3.15 -2.20 4.75
N ILE A 664 -2.21 -1.28 5.01
CA ILE A 664 -1.65 -1.02 6.34
C ILE A 664 -2.75 -0.53 7.29
N ASN A 665 -3.58 0.44 6.87
CA ASN A 665 -4.66 0.98 7.70
C ASN A 665 -5.81 0.00 7.89
N ASN A 666 -6.09 -0.89 6.91
CA ASN A 666 -7.01 -2.01 7.15
C ASN A 666 -6.43 -2.98 8.18
N THR A 667 -5.11 -3.15 8.22
CA THR A 667 -4.43 -4.00 9.20
C THR A 667 -4.43 -3.36 10.59
N ASP A 668 -4.18 -2.07 10.70
CA ASP A 668 -4.25 -1.31 11.97
C ASP A 668 -5.70 -1.16 12.46
N ALA A 669 -6.67 -0.94 11.57
CA ALA A 669 -8.09 -0.95 11.91
C ALA A 669 -8.55 -2.36 12.32
N LEU A 670 -8.06 -3.41 11.67
CA LEU A 670 -8.27 -4.80 12.09
C LEU A 670 -7.63 -5.07 13.46
N GLN A 671 -6.45 -4.50 13.74
CA GLN A 671 -5.74 -4.68 15.00
C GLN A 671 -6.43 -3.93 16.16
N CYS A 672 -6.88 -2.70 15.94
CA CYS A 672 -7.75 -1.98 16.88
C CYS A 672 -9.07 -2.73 17.10
N SER A 673 -9.69 -3.27 16.03
CA SER A 673 -10.89 -4.09 16.14
C SER A 673 -10.62 -5.39 16.91
N LEU A 674 -9.44 -6.00 16.75
CA LEU A 674 -9.04 -7.20 17.47
C LEU A 674 -8.86 -6.94 18.97
N GLU A 675 -8.20 -5.83 19.33
CA GLU A 675 -8.06 -5.40 20.73
C GLU A 675 -9.41 -5.10 21.37
N GLU A 676 -10.33 -4.51 20.61
CA GLU A 676 -11.69 -4.21 21.05
C GLU A 676 -12.53 -5.49 21.24
N ILE A 677 -12.39 -6.47 20.33
CA ILE A 677 -13.00 -7.80 20.46
C ILE A 677 -12.45 -8.53 21.69
N GLN A 678 -11.15 -8.47 21.94
CA GLN A 678 -10.53 -9.08 23.13
C GLN A 678 -11.02 -8.44 24.42
N LYS A 679 -11.15 -7.10 24.47
CA LYS A 679 -11.76 -6.40 25.61
C LYS A 679 -13.22 -6.79 25.81
N ARG A 680 -14.01 -6.93 24.72
CA ARG A 680 -15.39 -7.43 24.78
C ARG A 680 -15.46 -8.84 25.33
N GLU A 681 -14.57 -9.73 24.89
CA GLU A 681 -14.51 -11.11 25.39
C GLU A 681 -14.24 -11.14 26.90
N GLN A 682 -13.33 -10.29 27.38
CA GLN A 682 -13.02 -10.18 28.81
C GLN A 682 -14.24 -9.70 29.62
N ILE A 683 -14.93 -8.65 29.17
CA ILE A 683 -16.14 -8.13 29.84
C ILE A 683 -17.25 -9.20 29.87
N ILE A 684 -17.44 -9.94 28.76
CA ILE A 684 -18.42 -11.03 28.70
C ILE A 684 -18.05 -12.15 29.69
N ARG A 685 -16.76 -12.50 29.81
CA ARG A 685 -16.28 -13.48 30.79
C ARG A 685 -16.54 -13.03 32.22
N GLU A 686 -16.29 -11.77 32.55
CA GLU A 686 -16.56 -11.19 33.87
C GLU A 686 -18.06 -11.21 34.20
N ASN A 687 -18.91 -10.80 33.25
CA ASN A 687 -20.38 -10.86 33.39
C ASN A 687 -20.91 -12.29 33.54
N LEU A 688 -20.32 -13.25 32.82
CA LEU A 688 -20.64 -14.68 32.96
C LEU A 688 -20.24 -15.21 34.33
N GLN A 689 -19.07 -14.84 34.85
CA GLN A 689 -18.65 -15.21 36.19
C GLN A 689 -19.58 -14.61 37.26
N GLU A 690 -20.00 -13.36 37.12
CA GLU A 690 -20.94 -12.72 38.05
C GLU A 690 -22.33 -13.37 38.00
N LYS A 691 -22.85 -13.65 36.80
CA LYS A 691 -24.09 -14.42 36.63
C LYS A 691 -23.98 -15.82 37.23
N ASN A 692 -22.87 -16.52 37.04
CA ASN A 692 -22.64 -17.83 37.63
C ASN A 692 -22.59 -17.77 39.16
N LYS A 693 -21.98 -16.74 39.75
CA LYS A 693 -22.04 -16.49 41.20
C LYS A 693 -23.49 -16.28 41.66
N LEU A 694 -24.27 -15.49 40.95
CA LEU A 694 -25.69 -15.24 41.23
C LEU A 694 -26.53 -16.52 41.12
N ILE A 695 -26.32 -17.33 40.09
CA ILE A 695 -26.97 -18.63 39.91
C ILE A 695 -26.60 -19.57 41.06
N ASN A 696 -25.34 -19.61 41.48
CA ASN A 696 -24.91 -20.43 42.63
C ASN A 696 -25.54 -19.96 43.95
N ILE A 697 -25.68 -18.65 44.15
CA ILE A 697 -26.43 -18.09 45.30
C ILE A 697 -27.93 -18.46 45.20
N LEU A 698 -28.53 -18.40 44.01
CA LEU A 698 -29.92 -18.76 43.80
C LEU A 698 -30.18 -20.26 44.01
N ASN A 699 -29.25 -21.10 43.53
CA ASN A 699 -29.31 -22.56 43.68
C ASN A 699 -29.13 -22.96 45.13
N SER A 700 -28.18 -22.36 45.86
CA SER A 700 -27.99 -22.63 47.29
C SER A 700 -29.18 -22.14 48.14
N THR A 701 -29.80 -21.00 47.80
CA THR A 701 -31.02 -20.54 48.49
C THR A 701 -32.24 -21.40 48.16
N MET A 702 -32.39 -21.88 46.92
CA MET A 702 -33.43 -22.86 46.56
C MET A 702 -33.20 -24.22 47.22
N ALA A 703 -31.96 -24.70 47.30
CA ALA A 703 -31.61 -25.93 48.01
C ALA A 703 -31.96 -25.81 49.51
N ARG A 704 -31.60 -24.70 50.16
CA ARG A 704 -32.02 -24.42 51.55
C ARG A 704 -33.54 -24.42 51.69
N LYS A 705 -34.29 -23.75 50.81
CA LYS A 705 -35.77 -23.77 50.84
C LYS A 705 -36.34 -25.18 50.67
N LYS A 706 -35.76 -26.01 49.80
CA LYS A 706 -36.16 -27.43 49.65
C LYS A 706 -35.88 -28.23 50.90
N VAL A 707 -34.72 -28.06 51.53
CA VAL A 707 -34.36 -28.71 52.80
C VAL A 707 -35.30 -28.28 53.93
N TYR A 708 -35.64 -26.99 54.05
CA TYR A 708 -36.60 -26.50 55.05
C TYR A 708 -38.00 -27.07 54.85
N LYS A 709 -38.50 -27.11 53.60
CA LYS A 709 -39.81 -27.74 53.30
C LYS A 709 -39.81 -29.22 53.66
N LEU A 710 -38.71 -29.92 53.42
CA LEU A 710 -38.59 -31.34 53.69
C LEU A 710 -38.47 -31.64 55.19
N LEU A 711 -37.71 -30.84 55.94
CA LEU A 711 -37.64 -30.92 57.41
C LEU A 711 -39.00 -30.61 58.04
N PHE A 712 -39.70 -29.57 57.56
CA PHE A 712 -41.04 -29.25 58.03
C PHE A 712 -42.02 -30.39 57.79
N PHE A 713 -42.00 -31.00 56.59
CA PHE A 713 -42.83 -32.15 56.26
C PHE A 713 -42.49 -33.37 57.13
N SER A 714 -41.20 -33.65 57.36
CA SER A 714 -40.78 -34.74 58.24
C SER A 714 -41.23 -34.52 59.68
N SER A 715 -41.05 -33.32 60.24
CA SER A 715 -41.52 -32.99 61.58
C SER A 715 -43.04 -33.09 61.71
N PHE A 716 -43.79 -32.67 60.68
CA PHE A 716 -45.25 -32.78 60.63
C PHE A 716 -45.71 -34.24 60.65
N VAL A 717 -45.07 -35.12 59.85
CA VAL A 717 -45.36 -36.57 59.84
C VAL A 717 -45.05 -37.20 61.19
N THR A 718 -43.91 -36.85 61.81
CA THR A 718 -43.54 -37.37 63.13
C THR A 718 -44.53 -36.93 64.22
N LEU A 719 -45.00 -35.67 64.17
CA LEU A 719 -46.05 -35.15 65.05
C LEU A 719 -47.39 -35.87 64.87
N LEU A 720 -47.79 -36.18 63.64
CA LEU A 720 -48.99 -36.97 63.36
C LEU A 720 -48.89 -38.38 63.93
N ILE A 721 -47.73 -39.05 63.78
CA ILE A 721 -47.49 -40.38 64.35
C ILE A 721 -47.54 -40.33 65.88
N LEU A 722 -46.88 -39.34 66.50
CA LEU A 722 -46.92 -39.13 67.95
C LEU A 722 -48.33 -38.82 68.47
N GLY A 723 -49.09 -37.98 67.74
CA GLY A 723 -50.48 -37.69 68.06
C GLY A 723 -51.36 -38.93 67.98
N PHE A 724 -51.20 -39.75 66.95
CA PHE A 724 -51.90 -41.02 66.80
C PHE A 724 -51.55 -42.01 67.93
N MET A 725 -50.26 -42.12 68.29
CA MET A 725 -49.82 -42.92 69.43
C MET A 725 -50.42 -42.42 70.75
N MET A 726 -50.48 -41.10 70.98
CA MET A 726 -51.11 -40.54 72.18
C MET A 726 -52.62 -40.80 72.22
N ILE A 727 -53.31 -40.77 71.08
CA ILE A 727 -54.72 -41.15 71.00
C ILE A 727 -54.90 -42.64 71.35
N LEU A 728 -54.04 -43.51 70.83
CA LEU A 728 -54.07 -44.95 71.15
C LEU A 728 -53.80 -45.22 72.64
N VAL A 729 -52.84 -44.51 73.25
CA VAL A 729 -52.55 -44.59 74.70
C VAL A 729 -53.72 -44.03 75.52
N GLY A 730 -54.33 -42.93 75.09
CA GLY A 730 -55.51 -42.35 75.72
C GLY A 730 -56.73 -43.28 75.70
N ILE A 731 -56.97 -43.94 74.56
CA ILE A 731 -58.02 -44.97 74.42
C ILE A 731 -57.69 -46.21 75.28
N GLY A 732 -56.40 -46.57 75.39
CA GLY A 732 -55.93 -47.66 76.26
C GLY A 732 -56.08 -47.40 77.76
N LEU A 733 -56.15 -46.12 78.17
CA LEU A 733 -56.32 -45.71 79.57
C LEU A 733 -57.80 -45.48 79.96
N THR A 734 -58.73 -45.50 79.00
CA THR A 734 -60.17 -45.49 79.28
C THR A 734 -60.70 -46.91 79.46
N ASP A 735 -61.47 -47.16 80.52
CA ASP A 735 -62.04 -48.48 80.92
C ASP A 735 -63.13 -49.01 79.96
N HIS A 736 -62.83 -49.09 78.67
CA HIS A 736 -63.70 -49.65 77.62
C HIS A 736 -62.95 -50.70 76.78
N PRO A 737 -62.69 -51.90 77.33
CA PRO A 737 -61.95 -52.98 76.64
C PRO A 737 -62.65 -53.54 75.39
N GLU A 738 -63.95 -53.27 75.22
CA GLU A 738 -64.76 -53.65 74.05
C GLU A 738 -64.30 -52.90 72.77
N VAL A 739 -63.94 -51.61 72.90
CA VAL A 739 -63.55 -50.74 71.76
C VAL A 739 -62.21 -51.15 71.16
N ILE A 740 -61.25 -51.57 71.99
CA ILE A 740 -59.94 -52.06 71.53
C ILE A 740 -60.11 -53.39 70.78
N LYS A 741 -61.03 -54.25 71.22
CA LYS A 741 -61.28 -55.56 70.60
C LYS A 741 -61.95 -55.42 69.23
N GLU A 742 -62.85 -54.45 69.06
CA GLU A 742 -63.49 -54.14 67.78
C GLU A 742 -62.53 -53.44 66.80
N LEU A 743 -61.66 -52.55 67.30
CA LEU A 743 -60.55 -51.97 66.53
C LEU A 743 -59.58 -53.03 66.01
N PHE A 744 -59.19 -54.00 66.85
CA PHE A 744 -58.30 -55.11 66.45
C PHE A 744 -58.96 -56.13 65.50
N SER A 745 -60.27 -56.33 65.62
CA SER A 745 -61.07 -57.17 64.73
C SER A 745 -61.12 -56.62 63.29
N ASN A 746 -61.32 -55.30 63.15
CA ASN A 746 -61.31 -54.63 61.84
C ASN A 746 -59.89 -54.39 61.28
N TRP A 747 -58.87 -54.40 62.15
CA TRP A 747 -57.46 -54.16 61.81
C TRP A 747 -56.83 -55.20 60.88
N ARG A 748 -57.40 -56.41 60.72
CA ARG A 748 -56.80 -57.42 59.82
C ARG A 748 -56.85 -57.00 58.34
N SER A 749 -57.81 -56.16 57.95
CA SER A 749 -57.89 -55.60 56.58
C SER A 749 -57.04 -54.33 56.40
N GLU A 750 -56.90 -53.54 57.47
CA GLU A 750 -56.11 -52.30 57.52
C GLU A 750 -54.60 -52.56 57.72
N PHE A 751 -54.20 -53.73 58.25
CA PHE A 751 -52.78 -54.08 58.47
C PHE A 751 -51.98 -54.15 57.17
N ILE A 752 -52.61 -54.55 56.06
CA ILE A 752 -51.97 -54.52 54.74
C ILE A 752 -51.70 -53.08 54.32
N PHE A 753 -52.64 -52.16 54.52
CA PHE A 753 -52.46 -50.74 54.20
C PHE A 753 -51.48 -50.04 55.15
N GLY A 754 -51.49 -50.37 56.44
CA GLY A 754 -50.52 -49.86 57.42
C GLY A 754 -49.10 -50.38 57.16
N PHE A 755 -48.95 -51.66 56.81
CA PHE A 755 -47.65 -52.24 56.44
C PHE A 755 -47.15 -51.67 55.11
N ILE A 756 -48.04 -51.47 54.12
CA ILE A 756 -47.71 -50.73 52.88
C ILE A 756 -47.28 -49.30 53.22
N GLY A 757 -47.92 -48.62 54.17
CA GLY A 757 -47.53 -47.30 54.64
C GLY A 757 -46.14 -47.25 55.28
N VAL A 758 -45.79 -48.24 56.10
CA VAL A 758 -44.46 -48.37 56.72
C VAL A 758 -43.40 -48.72 55.68
N VAL A 759 -43.69 -49.65 54.76
CA VAL A 759 -42.78 -50.02 53.66
C VAL A 759 -42.57 -48.83 52.72
N LEU A 760 -43.63 -48.10 52.36
CA LEU A 760 -43.52 -46.86 51.60
C LEU A 760 -42.72 -45.80 52.37
N GLY A 761 -42.92 -45.66 53.67
CA GLY A 761 -42.14 -44.78 54.53
C GLY A 761 -40.66 -45.12 54.56
N LEU A 762 -40.31 -46.41 54.63
CA LEU A 762 -38.93 -46.90 54.57
C LEU A 762 -38.30 -46.72 53.18
N ILE A 763 -39.07 -46.97 52.11
CA ILE A 763 -38.64 -46.68 50.73
C ILE A 763 -38.41 -45.18 50.57
N PHE A 764 -39.30 -44.34 51.10
CA PHE A 764 -39.16 -42.88 51.04
C PHE A 764 -37.96 -42.40 51.86
N MET A 765 -37.69 -42.98 53.04
CA MET A 765 -36.47 -42.72 53.81
C MET A 765 -35.21 -43.18 53.07
N GLY A 766 -35.25 -44.31 52.37
CA GLY A 766 -34.14 -44.80 51.55
C GLY A 766 -33.85 -43.90 50.35
N ILE A 767 -34.89 -43.48 49.63
CA ILE A 767 -34.80 -42.50 48.54
C ILE A 767 -34.31 -41.16 49.08
N TYR A 768 -34.81 -40.72 50.24
CA TYR A 768 -34.35 -39.51 50.90
C TYR A 768 -32.87 -39.57 51.29
N GLY A 769 -32.43 -40.69 51.88
CA GLY A 769 -31.03 -40.92 52.22
C GLY A 769 -30.15 -40.87 50.97
N TYR A 770 -30.56 -41.54 49.89
CA TYR A 770 -29.85 -41.54 48.61
C TYR A 770 -29.77 -40.15 47.95
N VAL A 771 -30.89 -39.41 47.92
CA VAL A 771 -30.93 -38.05 47.35
C VAL A 771 -30.11 -37.08 48.20
N LYS A 772 -30.18 -37.17 49.53
CA LYS A 772 -29.36 -36.38 50.45
C LYS A 772 -27.86 -36.65 50.21
N ASP A 773 -27.46 -37.91 50.15
CA ASP A 773 -26.05 -38.29 49.97
C ASP A 773 -25.52 -37.85 48.60
N LYS A 774 -26.36 -37.89 47.55
CA LYS A 774 -26.01 -37.41 46.20
C LYS A 774 -25.86 -35.89 46.14
N ILE A 775 -26.73 -35.13 46.81
CA ILE A 775 -26.64 -33.66 46.89
C ILE A 775 -25.37 -33.24 47.65
N PHE A 776 -25.07 -33.87 48.78
CA PHE A 776 -23.87 -33.54 49.58
C PHE A 776 -22.55 -34.01 48.94
N ARG A 777 -22.56 -35.06 48.11
CA ARG A 777 -21.37 -35.45 47.32
C ARG A 777 -21.06 -34.47 46.20
N ASN A 778 -22.06 -33.89 45.55
CA ASN A 778 -21.83 -32.88 44.51
C ASN A 778 -21.27 -31.58 45.11
N GLU A 779 -21.74 -31.13 46.28
CA GLU A 779 -21.14 -29.98 46.99
C GLU A 779 -19.67 -30.21 47.40
N LYS A 780 -19.26 -31.46 47.67
CA LYS A 780 -17.85 -31.79 47.99
C LYS A 780 -16.92 -31.83 46.78
N ASN A 781 -17.46 -32.10 45.59
CA ASN A 781 -16.68 -32.11 44.35
C ASN A 781 -16.51 -30.67 43.81
N ASP A 782 -17.54 -29.84 43.91
CA ASP A 782 -17.48 -28.42 43.50
C ASP A 782 -16.52 -27.58 44.38
N VAL A 783 -16.23 -28.01 45.61
CA VAL A 783 -15.23 -27.37 46.50
C VAL A 783 -13.81 -27.92 46.29
N LYS A 784 -13.65 -29.02 45.54
CA LYS A 784 -12.33 -29.56 45.16
C LYS A 784 -11.86 -29.10 43.78
N GLU A 785 -12.78 -28.65 42.91
CA GLU A 785 -12.49 -28.10 41.58
C GLU A 785 -12.42 -26.55 41.54
N ALA A 786 -12.83 -25.88 42.62
CA ALA A 786 -12.56 -24.45 42.86
C ALA A 786 -11.32 -24.29 43.75
#